data_AF-A0A423UEW0-F1
#
_entry.id   AF-A0A423UEW0-F1
#
_cell.length_a   1.000
_cell.length_b   1.000
_cell.length_c   1.000
_cell.angle_alpha   90.00
_cell.angle_beta   90.00
_cell.angle_gamma   90.00
#
_symmetry.space_group_name_H-M   'P 1'
#
loop_
_entity.id
_entity.type
_entity.pdbx_description
1 polymer ?
#
loop_
_entity_poly.entity_id
_entity_poly.type
_entity_poly.pdbx_seq_one_letter_code
_entity_poly.pdbx_strand_id
1 'polypeptide(L)'
;MIRRWVRAACISAVIVALALFAGVLATALRGDDADLSYRRADYDVTIAANGDMRVVQHLDIRLKDRDNDRPWRQLFQQYRIDPSNLTDIKDVSVTNATTGERYARIAPRSPSSVPSSQWDGEFARHWYIADVTDGVDDPPEYVSPASPHDDVPSKRVEIGWNIPATTKADHLRFDIAMTFVGTATAYDDVAALQWEPVGEDNQIPVGEFSAMVRFPQGVTRSNSWAWLHYTGRSTTSRSANGDLHFTASDIRNGQYLNLVTIFDVTHALGVVRHGEGGAKDRIMRQEAQQEQAWRERQQRRARVLLISAVVVAGIGLLLIALGVAASVRSNREVRYHGDIEYWRDPPAMSPASAAALLAVMEPVGSSKLTSRQMAATVLSLASKRAIAIYPGSSARYRGFDAAPYDPSVVANALRADPSDRREATNTILLLPAIREHRADLRLSASEDAALRLLEKAGERSGSTVFDLNEMREAFKGWSGGYQMQERYQTAVGTEFARLGATSSTGVWARVCGFIALTGALVMGLAYIGLGELALACLVAGPVLFGSCLVIFSARSTGLSATGQELAGQVLGLRRYLQHFSDFKDRGAEDLVLWDRYLVYAAAFGISETAMRQLAKVYPQLTDPQWLDAHAGGAMLYPLYRPYLPAMYGGVVGSQGLDAMQAAPGTLSAGFGDIGAQLSSSFADLSNTIQLAAPSTSSGSSGGSFSGGGFGGMSGGSGGGSFGGR
;
A
#
# COMPACT_ATOMS: atom_id res chain seq x y z
N MET A 1 24.28 -2.35 11.49
CA MET A 1 23.20 -3.36 11.32
C MET A 1 21.86 -2.84 11.85
N ILE A 2 21.67 -2.72 13.17
CA ILE A 2 20.41 -2.34 13.85
C ILE A 2 19.59 -1.26 13.13
N ARG A 3 20.16 -0.06 12.90
CA ARG A 3 19.47 1.07 12.22
C ARG A 3 18.80 0.71 10.88
N ARG A 4 19.30 -0.30 10.15
CA ARG A 4 18.67 -0.76 8.89
C ARG A 4 17.51 -1.72 9.15
N TRP A 5 17.63 -2.62 10.13
CA TRP A 5 16.53 -3.52 10.50
C TRP A 5 15.35 -2.74 11.08
N VAL A 6 15.62 -1.67 11.85
CA VAL A 6 14.58 -0.72 12.30
C VAL A 6 13.88 -0.07 11.10
N ARG A 7 14.63 0.53 10.15
CA ARG A 7 14.04 1.12 8.93
C ARG A 7 13.23 0.12 8.11
N ALA A 8 13.75 -1.10 7.93
CA ALA A 8 13.06 -2.18 7.22
C ALA A 8 11.77 -2.60 7.94
N ALA A 9 11.77 -2.69 9.27
CA ALA A 9 10.58 -2.97 10.07
C ALA A 9 9.53 -1.84 9.97
N CYS A 10 9.94 -0.57 10.03
CA CYS A 10 9.01 0.56 9.85
C CYS A 10 8.35 0.54 8.45
N ILE A 11 9.15 0.35 7.39
CA ILE A 11 8.63 0.26 6.01
C ILE A 11 7.67 -0.95 5.88
N SER A 12 8.05 -2.10 6.45
CA SER A 12 7.23 -3.33 6.40
C SER A 12 5.92 -3.16 7.19
N ALA A 13 5.95 -2.49 8.34
CA ALA A 13 4.77 -2.20 9.13
C ALA A 13 3.80 -1.28 8.37
N VAL A 14 4.29 -0.24 7.69
CA VAL A 14 3.45 0.64 6.86
C VAL A 14 2.85 -0.11 5.67
N ILE A 15 3.64 -0.91 4.94
CA ILE A 15 3.14 -1.70 3.80
C ILE A 15 2.10 -2.73 4.24
N VAL A 16 2.32 -3.43 5.35
CA VAL A 16 1.36 -4.41 5.88
C VAL A 16 0.12 -3.74 6.47
N ALA A 17 0.25 -2.61 7.15
CA ALA A 17 -0.90 -1.83 7.61
C ALA A 17 -1.76 -1.38 6.42
N LEU A 18 -1.14 -0.89 5.33
CA LEU A 18 -1.84 -0.52 4.10
C LEU A 18 -2.47 -1.73 3.40
N ALA A 19 -1.80 -2.88 3.35
CA ALA A 19 -2.33 -4.10 2.73
C ALA A 19 -3.50 -4.70 3.53
N LEU A 20 -3.39 -4.76 4.87
CA LEU A 20 -4.48 -5.18 5.76
C LEU A 20 -5.63 -4.18 5.73
N PHE A 21 -5.36 -2.87 5.74
CA PHE A 21 -6.39 -1.84 5.59
C PHE A 21 -7.07 -1.92 4.22
N ALA A 22 -6.34 -2.15 3.13
CA ALA A 22 -6.92 -2.36 1.80
C ALA A 22 -7.77 -3.64 1.75
N GLY A 23 -7.37 -4.71 2.44
CA GLY A 23 -8.18 -5.92 2.61
C GLY A 23 -9.46 -5.65 3.40
N VAL A 24 -9.36 -4.95 4.54
CA VAL A 24 -10.51 -4.59 5.39
C VAL A 24 -11.45 -3.59 4.70
N LEU A 25 -10.91 -2.63 3.95
CA LEU A 25 -11.67 -1.64 3.18
C LEU A 25 -12.30 -2.24 1.93
N ALA A 26 -11.63 -3.20 1.26
CA ALA A 26 -12.30 -4.04 0.29
C ALA A 26 -13.50 -4.73 0.96
N THR A 27 -13.30 -5.35 2.13
CA THR A 27 -14.36 -5.89 2.98
C THR A 27 -15.14 -4.84 3.77
N ALA A 28 -15.36 -3.68 3.16
CA ALA A 28 -16.32 -2.65 3.58
C ALA A 28 -17.07 -2.03 2.39
N LEU A 29 -16.88 -2.53 1.14
CA LEU A 29 -17.32 -1.86 -0.09
C LEU A 29 -18.06 -2.73 -1.13
N ARG A 30 -18.25 -4.04 -0.92
CA ARG A 30 -19.07 -4.92 -1.82
C ARG A 30 -20.53 -5.02 -1.36
N GLY A 31 -21.00 -4.03 -0.60
CA GLY A 31 -22.27 -4.06 0.12
C GLY A 31 -22.59 -2.68 0.70
N ASP A 32 -23.75 -2.09 0.42
CA ASP A 32 -24.76 -2.54 -0.53
C ASP A 32 -25.50 -1.33 -1.09
N ASP A 33 -26.08 -1.45 -2.28
CA ASP A 33 -26.77 -0.34 -2.93
C ASP A 33 -27.90 -0.76 -3.89
N ALA A 34 -28.56 -1.89 -3.58
CA ALA A 34 -29.81 -2.29 -4.23
C ALA A 34 -30.89 -1.19 -4.10
N ASP A 35 -31.55 -0.85 -5.21
CA ASP A 35 -32.44 0.32 -5.25
C ASP A 35 -33.74 0.13 -4.43
N LEU A 36 -34.11 -1.12 -4.13
CA LEU A 36 -35.20 -1.49 -3.22
C LEU A 36 -34.69 -2.56 -2.24
N SER A 37 -35.01 -2.38 -0.96
CA SER A 37 -34.66 -3.33 0.11
C SER A 37 -35.75 -3.35 1.18
N TYR A 38 -35.97 -4.51 1.80
CA TYR A 38 -36.84 -4.62 2.98
C TYR A 38 -35.94 -4.43 4.21
N ARG A 39 -36.13 -3.35 4.98
CA ARG A 39 -35.39 -3.19 6.25
C ARG A 39 -35.80 -4.29 7.22
N ARG A 40 -37.12 -4.51 7.31
CA ARG A 40 -37.72 -5.48 8.22
C ARG A 40 -38.99 -6.10 7.63
N ALA A 41 -39.21 -7.36 7.95
CA ALA A 41 -40.37 -8.15 7.56
C ALA A 41 -40.79 -9.04 8.76
N ASP A 42 -41.85 -8.67 9.48
CA ASP A 42 -42.44 -9.49 10.55
C ASP A 42 -43.70 -10.20 10.04
N TYR A 43 -43.74 -11.53 10.16
CA TYR A 43 -44.82 -12.35 9.62
C TYR A 43 -45.58 -13.07 10.75
N ASP A 44 -46.81 -12.66 10.99
CA ASP A 44 -47.77 -13.31 11.87
C ASP A 44 -48.54 -14.39 11.07
N VAL A 45 -48.19 -15.66 11.30
CA VAL A 45 -48.67 -16.83 10.56
C VAL A 45 -49.56 -17.67 11.47
N THR A 46 -50.69 -18.14 10.95
CA THR A 46 -51.61 -19.05 11.66
C THR A 46 -52.03 -20.18 10.74
N ILE A 47 -51.67 -21.41 11.11
CA ILE A 47 -52.08 -22.64 10.42
C ILE A 47 -53.45 -23.05 10.96
N ALA A 48 -54.43 -23.19 10.06
CA ALA A 48 -55.78 -23.63 10.37
C ALA A 48 -55.88 -25.17 10.38
N ALA A 49 -56.90 -25.71 11.04
CA ALA A 49 -57.11 -27.16 11.14
C ALA A 49 -57.30 -27.84 9.77
N ASN A 50 -57.87 -27.13 8.79
CA ASN A 50 -58.05 -27.61 7.42
C ASN A 50 -56.79 -27.49 6.54
N GLY A 51 -55.62 -27.17 7.11
CA GLY A 51 -54.36 -27.11 6.37
C GLY A 51 -54.17 -25.84 5.52
N ASP A 52 -55.07 -24.86 5.64
CA ASP A 52 -54.85 -23.51 5.12
C ASP A 52 -53.93 -22.73 6.07
N MET A 53 -53.21 -21.75 5.53
CA MET A 53 -52.27 -20.92 6.29
C MET A 53 -52.59 -19.44 6.08
N ARG A 54 -53.04 -18.78 7.16
CA ARG A 54 -53.27 -17.33 7.18
C ARG A 54 -51.94 -16.63 7.46
N VAL A 55 -51.51 -15.76 6.56
CA VAL A 55 -50.28 -14.96 6.68
C VAL A 55 -50.67 -13.49 6.80
N VAL A 56 -50.19 -12.82 7.84
CA VAL A 56 -50.20 -11.37 8.02
C VAL A 56 -48.74 -10.91 8.03
N GLN A 57 -48.41 -9.95 7.19
CA GLN A 57 -47.05 -9.43 7.02
C GLN A 57 -47.03 -7.96 7.43
N HIS A 58 -46.05 -7.57 8.23
CA HIS A 58 -45.75 -6.19 8.59
C HIS A 58 -44.40 -5.84 7.99
N LEU A 59 -44.40 -4.92 7.02
CA LEU A 59 -43.26 -4.63 6.15
C LEU A 59 -42.73 -3.21 6.41
N ASP A 60 -41.41 -3.04 6.47
CA ASP A 60 -40.74 -1.72 6.46
C ASP A 60 -39.76 -1.68 5.27
N ILE A 61 -40.19 -1.04 4.18
CA ILE A 61 -39.51 -1.03 2.88
C ILE A 61 -38.71 0.27 2.73
N ARG A 62 -37.49 0.15 2.20
CA ARG A 62 -36.62 1.26 1.80
C ARG A 62 -36.51 1.31 0.28
N LEU A 63 -36.85 2.46 -0.28
CA LEU A 63 -36.69 2.83 -1.68
C LEU A 63 -35.57 3.87 -1.79
N LYS A 64 -34.51 3.52 -2.51
CA LYS A 64 -33.40 4.42 -2.85
C LYS A 64 -33.88 5.49 -3.84
N ASP A 65 -33.15 6.60 -3.89
CA ASP A 65 -33.35 7.70 -4.83
C ASP A 65 -33.34 7.22 -6.28
N ARG A 66 -34.38 7.60 -7.03
CA ARG A 66 -34.49 7.49 -8.49
C ARG A 66 -34.75 8.85 -9.12
N ASP A 67 -34.41 8.98 -10.40
CA ASP A 67 -34.76 10.15 -11.21
C ASP A 67 -36.28 10.42 -11.21
N ASN A 68 -36.66 11.70 -11.25
CA ASN A 68 -38.06 12.15 -11.28
C ASN A 68 -38.87 11.59 -12.47
N ASP A 69 -38.21 11.16 -13.55
CA ASP A 69 -38.83 10.56 -14.73
C ASP A 69 -39.14 9.06 -14.54
N ARG A 70 -38.65 8.43 -13.46
CA ARG A 70 -38.83 6.99 -13.15
C ARG A 70 -39.20 6.73 -11.67
N PRO A 71 -40.19 7.43 -11.09
CA PRO A 71 -40.59 7.21 -9.70
C PRO A 71 -41.13 5.79 -9.52
N TRP A 72 -40.85 5.19 -8.36
CA TRP A 72 -41.52 3.98 -7.91
C TRP A 72 -43.02 4.25 -7.82
N ARG A 73 -43.83 3.38 -8.41
CA ARG A 73 -45.29 3.53 -8.46
C ARG A 73 -46.03 2.26 -8.05
N GLN A 74 -45.38 1.10 -8.11
CA GLN A 74 -45.98 -0.17 -7.74
C GLN A 74 -44.98 -1.03 -6.97
N LEU A 75 -45.44 -1.69 -5.91
CA LEU A 75 -44.68 -2.66 -5.11
C LEU A 75 -45.41 -4.00 -5.20
N PHE A 76 -44.68 -5.11 -5.19
CA PHE A 76 -45.29 -6.43 -5.37
C PHE A 76 -44.53 -7.58 -4.72
N GLN A 77 -45.25 -8.69 -4.56
CA GLN A 77 -44.76 -9.99 -4.16
C GLN A 77 -45.29 -11.03 -5.14
N GLN A 78 -44.42 -11.87 -5.67
CA GLN A 78 -44.76 -12.97 -6.57
C GLN A 78 -44.67 -14.31 -5.81
N TYR A 79 -45.64 -15.18 -6.09
CA TYR A 79 -45.80 -16.49 -5.48
C TYR A 79 -46.02 -17.55 -6.55
N ARG A 80 -45.49 -18.75 -6.33
CA ARG A 80 -45.73 -19.94 -7.17
C ARG A 80 -46.85 -20.77 -6.56
N ILE A 81 -48.03 -20.75 -7.19
CA ILE A 81 -49.14 -21.65 -6.90
C ILE A 81 -48.87 -22.95 -7.65
N ASP A 82 -48.47 -23.99 -6.93
CA ASP A 82 -48.17 -25.32 -7.43
C ASP A 82 -49.15 -26.27 -6.73
N PRO A 83 -50.13 -26.88 -7.42
CA PRO A 83 -51.18 -27.63 -6.76
C PRO A 83 -50.69 -28.73 -5.82
N SER A 84 -49.46 -29.24 -6.01
CA SER A 84 -48.81 -30.21 -5.12
C SER A 84 -48.51 -29.69 -3.71
N ASN A 85 -48.45 -28.36 -3.49
CA ASN A 85 -48.17 -27.75 -2.18
C ASN A 85 -48.93 -26.44 -1.87
N LEU A 86 -49.58 -25.78 -2.84
CA LEU A 86 -50.35 -24.55 -2.67
C LEU A 86 -51.42 -24.48 -3.76
N THR A 87 -52.70 -24.50 -3.39
CA THR A 87 -53.80 -24.65 -4.36
C THR A 87 -54.46 -23.33 -4.78
N ASP A 88 -54.42 -22.31 -3.94
CA ASP A 88 -55.08 -21.01 -4.16
C ASP A 88 -54.54 -19.94 -3.19
N ILE A 89 -54.78 -18.66 -3.48
CA ILE A 89 -54.49 -17.55 -2.56
C ILE A 89 -55.72 -16.63 -2.45
N LYS A 90 -56.23 -16.44 -1.22
CA LYS A 90 -57.50 -15.77 -0.92
C LYS A 90 -57.37 -14.73 0.20
N ASP A 91 -58.49 -14.06 0.50
CA ASP A 91 -58.65 -13.09 1.60
C ASP A 91 -57.60 -11.98 1.65
N VAL A 92 -57.08 -11.60 0.49
CA VAL A 92 -56.03 -10.59 0.33
C VAL A 92 -56.55 -9.21 0.73
N SER A 93 -55.80 -8.52 1.57
CA SER A 93 -55.99 -7.11 1.87
C SER A 93 -54.65 -6.42 2.14
N VAL A 94 -54.49 -5.23 1.59
CA VAL A 94 -53.34 -4.34 1.85
C VAL A 94 -53.80 -3.11 2.62
N THR A 95 -53.05 -2.74 3.65
CA THR A 95 -53.21 -1.49 4.40
C THR A 95 -51.87 -0.76 4.43
N ASN A 96 -51.86 0.53 4.16
CA ASN A 96 -50.70 1.38 4.38
C ASN A 96 -50.56 1.64 5.89
N ALA A 97 -49.57 1.00 6.52
CA ALA A 97 -49.36 1.07 7.96
C ALA A 97 -48.77 2.42 8.43
N THR A 98 -48.29 3.26 7.50
CA THR A 98 -47.89 4.65 7.81
C THR A 98 -49.09 5.59 7.92
N THR A 99 -50.17 5.37 7.14
CA THR A 99 -51.36 6.25 7.12
C THR A 99 -52.62 5.65 7.76
N GLY A 100 -52.66 4.33 7.97
CA GLY A 100 -53.87 3.59 8.35
C GLY A 100 -54.85 3.35 7.20
N GLU A 101 -54.50 3.72 5.96
CA GLU A 101 -55.37 3.65 4.79
C GLU A 101 -55.45 2.22 4.24
N ARG A 102 -56.63 1.60 4.29
CA ARG A 102 -56.89 0.30 3.68
C ARG A 102 -57.11 0.47 2.17
N TYR A 103 -56.30 -0.19 1.36
CA TYR A 103 -56.35 -0.07 -0.10
C TYR A 103 -57.52 -0.88 -0.68
N ALA A 104 -58.17 -0.33 -1.70
CA ALA A 104 -59.25 -1.01 -2.44
C ALA A 104 -58.68 -1.95 -3.52
N ARG A 105 -59.45 -2.94 -3.99
CA ARG A 105 -59.04 -3.82 -5.10
C ARG A 105 -59.24 -3.09 -6.44
N ILE A 106 -58.27 -3.20 -7.34
CA ILE A 106 -58.34 -2.74 -8.73
C ILE A 106 -57.87 -3.86 -9.68
N ALA A 107 -58.21 -3.75 -10.97
CA ALA A 107 -57.64 -4.61 -12.00
C ALA A 107 -56.14 -4.30 -12.18
N PRO A 108 -55.28 -5.30 -12.48
CA PRO A 108 -53.85 -5.09 -12.71
C PRO A 108 -53.58 -4.15 -13.88
N ARG A 109 -52.60 -3.25 -13.70
CA ARG A 109 -51.99 -2.40 -14.73
C ARG A 109 -50.53 -2.14 -14.44
N SER A 110 -49.72 -2.08 -15.49
CA SER A 110 -48.32 -1.66 -15.42
C SER A 110 -48.21 -0.14 -15.28
N PRO A 111 -47.33 0.41 -14.42
CA PRO A 111 -47.11 1.85 -14.35
C PRO A 111 -46.57 2.45 -15.65
N SER A 112 -45.94 1.66 -16.52
CA SER A 112 -45.41 2.15 -17.81
C SER A 112 -46.51 2.49 -18.83
N SER A 113 -47.70 1.90 -18.72
CA SER A 113 -48.84 2.17 -19.62
C SER A 113 -49.74 3.33 -19.15
N VAL A 114 -49.46 3.92 -17.97
CA VAL A 114 -50.28 5.00 -17.37
C VAL A 114 -49.45 6.28 -17.16
N PRO A 115 -49.91 7.45 -17.65
CA PRO A 115 -49.26 8.74 -17.41
C PRO A 115 -49.14 9.08 -15.92
N SER A 116 -47.99 9.63 -15.50
CA SER A 116 -47.73 9.97 -14.09
C SER A 116 -48.76 10.94 -13.48
N SER A 117 -49.35 11.83 -14.29
CA SER A 117 -50.41 12.76 -13.88
C SER A 117 -51.75 12.10 -13.54
N GLN A 118 -51.96 10.84 -13.96
CA GLN A 118 -53.19 10.08 -13.75
C GLN A 118 -53.03 9.02 -12.64
N TRP A 119 -51.81 8.50 -12.47
CA TRP A 119 -51.49 7.42 -11.52
C TRP A 119 -51.95 7.71 -10.08
N ASP A 120 -51.58 8.86 -9.52
CA ASP A 120 -51.83 9.20 -8.11
C ASP A 120 -53.31 9.45 -7.78
N GLY A 121 -54.14 9.68 -8.80
CA GLY A 121 -55.58 9.92 -8.68
C GLY A 121 -56.45 8.69 -8.93
N GLU A 122 -56.06 7.83 -9.88
CA GLU A 122 -56.88 6.68 -10.32
C GLU A 122 -56.32 5.31 -9.90
N PHE A 123 -55.00 5.15 -9.77
CA PHE A 123 -54.36 3.84 -9.61
C PHE A 123 -53.69 3.67 -8.25
N ALA A 124 -53.03 4.69 -7.71
CA ALA A 124 -52.44 4.66 -6.37
C ALA A 124 -53.50 4.34 -5.30
N ARG A 125 -53.06 3.81 -4.14
CA ARG A 125 -53.90 3.44 -3.00
C ARG A 125 -54.89 2.28 -3.27
N HIS A 126 -54.56 1.49 -4.28
CA HIS A 126 -55.23 0.24 -4.62
C HIS A 126 -54.26 -0.94 -4.60
N TRP A 127 -54.79 -2.15 -4.50
CA TRP A 127 -54.06 -3.41 -4.66
C TRP A 127 -54.73 -4.29 -5.72
N TYR A 128 -53.98 -5.25 -6.27
CA TYR A 128 -54.46 -6.19 -7.29
C TYR A 128 -53.85 -7.58 -7.04
N ILE A 129 -54.43 -8.58 -7.71
CA ILE A 129 -53.86 -9.92 -7.81
C ILE A 129 -53.93 -10.39 -9.27
N ALA A 130 -52.80 -10.82 -9.83
CA ALA A 130 -52.64 -11.09 -11.26
C ALA A 130 -51.95 -12.42 -11.54
N ASP A 131 -52.28 -13.05 -12.66
CA ASP A 131 -51.58 -14.22 -13.17
C ASP A 131 -50.43 -13.78 -14.08
N VAL A 132 -49.20 -13.88 -13.55
CA VAL A 132 -47.94 -13.49 -14.21
C VAL A 132 -47.14 -14.69 -14.69
N THR A 133 -47.84 -15.77 -15.05
CA THR A 133 -47.22 -16.98 -15.59
C THR A 133 -46.58 -16.71 -16.95
N ASP A 134 -47.30 -16.03 -17.85
CA ASP A 134 -46.86 -15.75 -19.23
C ASP A 134 -46.15 -14.38 -19.41
N GLY A 135 -46.21 -13.49 -18.40
CA GLY A 135 -45.57 -12.16 -18.47
C GLY A 135 -45.98 -11.23 -17.32
N VAL A 136 -45.33 -10.06 -17.22
CA VAL A 136 -45.60 -9.03 -16.19
C VAL A 136 -46.14 -7.70 -16.77
N ASP A 137 -46.23 -7.59 -18.10
CA ASP A 137 -46.75 -6.40 -18.79
C ASP A 137 -48.25 -6.53 -19.02
N ASP A 138 -49.05 -5.73 -18.31
CA ASP A 138 -50.52 -5.79 -18.24
C ASP A 138 -51.10 -7.22 -18.13
N PRO A 139 -50.70 -7.99 -17.09
CA PRO A 139 -51.13 -9.38 -16.89
C PRO A 139 -52.63 -9.48 -16.58
N PRO A 140 -53.29 -10.60 -16.90
CA PRO A 140 -54.68 -10.83 -16.56
C PRO A 140 -54.90 -10.93 -15.04
N GLU A 141 -56.10 -10.55 -14.58
CA GLU A 141 -56.50 -10.72 -13.19
C GLU A 141 -56.53 -12.20 -12.78
N TYR A 142 -56.00 -12.53 -11.60
CA TYR A 142 -55.97 -13.91 -11.13
C TYR A 142 -57.38 -14.41 -10.77
N VAL A 143 -57.75 -15.55 -11.35
CA VAL A 143 -59.00 -16.27 -11.08
C VAL A 143 -58.68 -17.57 -10.35
N SER A 144 -59.18 -17.69 -9.12
CA SER A 144 -59.10 -18.91 -8.31
C SER A 144 -59.67 -20.13 -9.05
N PRO A 145 -59.02 -21.31 -9.02
CA PRO A 145 -59.53 -22.52 -9.64
C PRO A 145 -60.84 -23.00 -8.98
N ALA A 146 -61.79 -23.47 -9.79
CA ALA A 146 -63.08 -23.95 -9.30
C ALA A 146 -62.95 -25.22 -8.43
N SER A 147 -62.00 -26.11 -8.76
CA SER A 147 -61.59 -27.27 -7.95
C SER A 147 -60.13 -27.60 -8.22
N PRO A 148 -59.17 -27.28 -7.32
CA PRO A 148 -57.77 -27.58 -7.52
C PRO A 148 -57.48 -29.10 -7.44
N HIS A 149 -56.73 -29.60 -8.42
CA HIS A 149 -56.27 -30.99 -8.55
C HIS A 149 -54.84 -30.97 -9.10
N ASP A 150 -54.08 -32.06 -8.96
CA ASP A 150 -52.66 -32.12 -9.37
C ASP A 150 -52.44 -31.98 -10.89
N ASP A 151 -53.47 -32.20 -11.72
CA ASP A 151 -53.44 -31.96 -13.17
C ASP A 151 -53.50 -30.47 -13.56
N VAL A 152 -53.72 -29.56 -12.61
CA VAL A 152 -53.74 -28.11 -12.88
C VAL A 152 -52.30 -27.60 -13.05
N PRO A 153 -51.95 -26.88 -14.13
CA PRO A 153 -50.60 -26.34 -14.30
C PRO A 153 -50.26 -25.32 -13.22
N SER A 154 -49.00 -25.34 -12.74
CA SER A 154 -48.50 -24.38 -11.75
C SER A 154 -48.50 -22.97 -12.31
N LYS A 155 -48.98 -22.00 -11.53
CA LYS A 155 -49.09 -20.58 -11.89
C LYS A 155 -48.11 -19.72 -11.10
N ARG A 156 -47.62 -18.64 -11.70
CA ARG A 156 -46.97 -17.53 -10.97
C ARG A 156 -48.00 -16.43 -10.76
N VAL A 157 -48.29 -16.10 -9.51
CA VAL A 157 -49.30 -15.09 -9.13
C VAL A 157 -48.61 -13.91 -8.45
N GLU A 158 -48.93 -12.70 -8.89
CA GLU A 158 -48.43 -11.45 -8.32
C GLU A 158 -49.51 -10.80 -7.47
N ILE A 159 -49.21 -10.54 -6.20
CA ILE A 159 -49.97 -9.62 -5.34
C ILE A 159 -49.20 -8.31 -5.30
N GLY A 160 -49.82 -7.24 -5.82
CA GLY A 160 -49.18 -5.94 -5.88
C GLY A 160 -50.07 -4.82 -5.36
N TRP A 161 -49.42 -3.72 -4.97
CA TRP A 161 -50.08 -2.53 -4.44
C TRP A 161 -49.45 -1.26 -5.01
N ASN A 162 -50.32 -0.34 -5.36
CA ASN A 162 -49.99 0.88 -6.08
C ASN A 162 -49.74 2.00 -5.06
N ILE A 163 -48.55 2.58 -5.11
CA ILE A 163 -48.15 3.70 -4.27
C ILE A 163 -48.22 5.01 -5.07
N PRO A 164 -48.40 6.18 -4.42
CA PRO A 164 -48.18 7.46 -5.07
C PRO A 164 -46.76 7.55 -5.63
N ALA A 165 -46.55 8.35 -6.68
CA ALA A 165 -45.27 8.48 -7.37
C ALA A 165 -44.13 8.87 -6.40
N THR A 166 -43.28 7.90 -6.06
CA THR A 166 -42.27 8.01 -5.01
C THR A 166 -40.88 7.87 -5.61
N THR A 167 -40.06 8.91 -5.59
CA THR A 167 -38.65 8.81 -6.03
C THR A 167 -37.74 8.19 -4.99
N LYS A 168 -38.05 8.37 -3.70
CA LYS A 168 -37.30 7.87 -2.55
C LYS A 168 -38.20 7.71 -1.33
N ALA A 169 -37.96 6.67 -0.53
CA ALA A 169 -38.56 6.53 0.79
C ALA A 169 -37.61 5.75 1.70
N ASP A 170 -37.13 6.37 2.79
CA ASP A 170 -36.31 5.64 3.75
C ASP A 170 -37.14 4.66 4.60
N HIS A 171 -38.42 4.95 4.86
CA HIS A 171 -39.36 4.05 5.52
C HIS A 171 -40.74 4.13 4.86
N LEU A 172 -41.23 3.01 4.34
CA LEU A 172 -42.56 2.89 3.76
C LEU A 172 -43.19 1.58 4.23
N ARG A 173 -44.29 1.67 4.98
CA ARG A 173 -44.83 0.53 5.74
C ARG A 173 -46.17 0.05 5.25
N PHE A 174 -46.30 -1.28 5.18
CA PHE A 174 -47.52 -1.95 4.74
C PHE A 174 -47.83 -3.16 5.61
N ASP A 175 -49.11 -3.31 5.93
CA ASP A 175 -49.68 -4.53 6.47
C ASP A 175 -50.35 -5.28 5.31
N ILE A 176 -49.86 -6.47 4.98
CA ILE A 176 -50.38 -7.32 3.90
C ILE A 176 -50.88 -8.62 4.49
N ALA A 177 -52.16 -8.91 4.31
CA ALA A 177 -52.81 -10.06 4.93
C ALA A 177 -53.46 -10.93 3.84
N MET A 178 -53.10 -12.21 3.77
CA MET A 178 -53.61 -13.20 2.79
C MET A 178 -53.81 -14.59 3.41
N THR A 179 -54.61 -15.45 2.76
CA THR A 179 -54.80 -16.87 3.09
C THR A 179 -54.20 -17.73 1.97
N PHE A 180 -53.23 -18.57 2.28
CA PHE A 180 -52.75 -19.63 1.38
C PHE A 180 -53.58 -20.89 1.61
N VAL A 181 -54.11 -21.47 0.53
CA VAL A 181 -55.08 -22.58 0.59
C VAL A 181 -54.41 -23.92 0.29
N GLY A 182 -54.82 -24.98 1.00
CA GLY A 182 -54.37 -26.36 0.75
C GLY A 182 -52.87 -26.60 0.98
N THR A 183 -52.29 -25.88 1.93
CA THR A 183 -50.83 -25.85 2.16
C THR A 183 -50.29 -27.06 2.91
N ALA A 184 -51.11 -27.69 3.76
CA ALA A 184 -50.73 -28.91 4.46
C ALA A 184 -51.13 -30.18 3.69
N THR A 185 -50.38 -31.26 3.94
CA THR A 185 -50.70 -32.64 3.57
C THR A 185 -51.01 -33.43 4.83
N ALA A 186 -52.17 -34.09 4.91
CA ALA A 186 -52.50 -35.02 5.99
C ALA A 186 -52.05 -36.46 5.65
N TYR A 187 -51.25 -37.05 6.53
CA TYR A 187 -50.83 -38.46 6.51
C TYR A 187 -51.45 -39.23 7.69
N ASP A 188 -51.25 -40.54 7.76
CA ASP A 188 -51.82 -41.39 8.82
C ASP A 188 -51.41 -41.00 10.26
N ASP A 189 -50.30 -40.28 10.42
CA ASP A 189 -49.67 -39.93 11.70
C ASP A 189 -49.48 -38.41 11.94
N VAL A 190 -49.22 -37.62 10.89
CA VAL A 190 -49.01 -36.17 10.97
C VAL A 190 -49.61 -35.42 9.79
N ALA A 191 -50.02 -34.17 10.04
CA ALA A 191 -50.09 -33.16 9.00
C ALA A 191 -48.72 -32.51 8.78
N ALA A 192 -48.34 -32.28 7.52
CA ALA A 192 -47.05 -31.73 7.12
C ALA A 192 -47.21 -30.50 6.22
N LEU A 193 -46.37 -29.49 6.41
CA LEU A 193 -46.36 -28.22 5.68
C LEU A 193 -44.91 -27.80 5.42
N GLN A 194 -44.60 -27.35 4.20
CA GLN A 194 -43.33 -26.74 3.86
C GLN A 194 -43.57 -25.37 3.23
N TRP A 195 -43.06 -24.31 3.86
CA TRP A 195 -43.35 -22.92 3.47
C TRP A 195 -42.07 -22.15 3.14
N GLU A 196 -42.06 -21.45 2.02
CA GLU A 196 -40.92 -20.67 1.55
C GLU A 196 -41.28 -19.17 1.45
N PRO A 197 -41.17 -18.39 2.55
CA PRO A 197 -41.40 -16.94 2.56
C PRO A 197 -40.46 -16.16 1.63
N VAL A 198 -39.25 -16.66 1.40
CA VAL A 198 -38.26 -16.06 0.49
C VAL A 198 -37.66 -17.19 -0.35
N GLY A 199 -37.91 -17.21 -1.65
CA GLY A 199 -37.38 -18.21 -2.59
C GLY A 199 -36.01 -17.84 -3.17
N GLU A 200 -35.34 -18.80 -3.83
CA GLU A 200 -34.01 -18.58 -4.43
C GLU A 200 -34.01 -17.52 -5.55
N ASP A 201 -35.12 -17.37 -6.27
CA ASP A 201 -35.27 -16.34 -7.31
C ASP A 201 -35.34 -14.90 -6.74
N ASN A 202 -35.52 -14.72 -5.43
CA ASN A 202 -35.68 -13.39 -4.84
C ASN A 202 -34.42 -12.53 -4.97
N GLN A 203 -34.54 -11.43 -5.72
CA GLN A 203 -33.45 -10.49 -5.98
C GLN A 203 -33.31 -9.39 -4.91
N ILE A 204 -34.32 -9.24 -4.03
CA ILE A 204 -34.44 -8.11 -3.10
C ILE A 204 -33.92 -8.47 -1.70
N PRO A 205 -32.93 -7.75 -1.15
CA PRO A 205 -32.39 -8.07 0.16
C PRO A 205 -33.35 -7.71 1.31
N VAL A 206 -33.33 -8.53 2.37
CA VAL A 206 -34.08 -8.35 3.61
C VAL A 206 -33.12 -8.24 4.80
N GLY A 207 -33.15 -7.10 5.50
CA GLY A 207 -32.27 -6.82 6.64
C GLY A 207 -32.57 -7.71 7.85
N GLU A 208 -33.82 -7.71 8.31
CA GLU A 208 -34.31 -8.57 9.39
C GLU A 208 -35.67 -9.18 9.02
N PHE A 209 -35.72 -10.51 8.91
CA PHE A 209 -36.96 -11.28 8.82
C PHE A 209 -37.27 -11.92 10.17
N SER A 210 -38.54 -11.91 10.57
CA SER A 210 -39.06 -12.47 11.81
C SER A 210 -40.42 -13.10 11.52
N ALA A 211 -40.73 -14.27 12.10
CA ALA A 211 -42.04 -14.88 11.94
C ALA A 211 -42.51 -15.61 13.20
N MET A 212 -43.80 -15.45 13.50
CA MET A 212 -44.53 -16.14 14.58
C MET A 212 -45.56 -17.08 13.93
N VAL A 213 -45.31 -18.38 14.02
CA VAL A 213 -46.17 -19.43 13.45
C VAL A 213 -47.00 -20.08 14.57
N ARG A 214 -48.31 -19.83 14.52
CA ARG A 214 -49.32 -20.42 15.40
C ARG A 214 -49.91 -21.68 14.77
N PHE A 215 -50.11 -22.71 15.58
CA PHE A 215 -50.65 -24.01 15.16
C PHE A 215 -52.14 -24.16 15.57
N PRO A 216 -52.87 -25.16 15.01
CA PRO A 216 -54.24 -25.48 15.44
C PRO A 216 -54.36 -25.79 16.94
N GLN A 217 -55.55 -25.56 17.52
CA GLN A 217 -55.76 -25.76 18.95
C GLN A 217 -55.48 -27.21 19.39
N GLY A 218 -54.69 -27.34 20.45
CA GLY A 218 -54.22 -28.63 20.99
C GLY A 218 -52.87 -29.10 20.44
N VAL A 219 -52.36 -28.47 19.37
CA VAL A 219 -50.95 -28.61 19.00
C VAL A 219 -50.08 -27.87 20.02
N THR A 220 -49.02 -28.52 20.46
CA THR A 220 -48.05 -28.05 21.46
C THR A 220 -46.63 -28.41 21.02
N ARG A 221 -45.62 -28.14 21.87
CA ARG A 221 -44.23 -28.54 21.63
C ARG A 221 -43.98 -30.06 21.66
N SER A 222 -44.86 -30.88 22.23
CA SER A 222 -44.65 -32.35 22.32
C SER A 222 -45.19 -33.13 21.10
N ASN A 223 -46.18 -32.57 20.41
CA ASN A 223 -46.87 -33.16 19.26
C ASN A 223 -46.71 -32.34 17.96
N SER A 224 -45.65 -31.53 17.86
CA SER A 224 -45.23 -30.90 16.60
C SER A 224 -43.72 -30.63 16.54
N TRP A 225 -43.19 -30.62 15.31
CA TRP A 225 -41.77 -30.50 14.99
C TRP A 225 -41.59 -29.46 13.86
N ALA A 226 -40.44 -28.79 13.83
CA ALA A 226 -40.15 -27.75 12.84
C ALA A 226 -38.64 -27.65 12.55
N TRP A 227 -38.29 -27.39 11.30
CA TRP A 227 -36.92 -27.21 10.80
C TRP A 227 -36.87 -25.97 9.92
N LEU A 228 -35.81 -25.17 10.07
CA LEU A 228 -35.61 -23.92 9.33
C LEU A 228 -34.31 -24.00 8.53
N HIS A 229 -34.39 -23.72 7.23
CA HIS A 229 -33.28 -23.75 6.30
C HIS A 229 -32.93 -22.31 5.88
N TYR A 230 -31.74 -21.81 6.26
CA TYR A 230 -31.29 -20.47 5.87
C TYR A 230 -29.77 -20.27 5.95
N THR A 231 -29.12 -20.00 4.82
CA THR A 231 -27.65 -19.86 4.69
C THR A 231 -27.03 -18.63 5.40
N GLY A 232 -27.78 -17.82 6.14
CA GLY A 232 -27.25 -16.72 6.95
C GLY A 232 -27.26 -17.00 8.45
N ARG A 233 -27.56 -15.96 9.24
CA ARG A 233 -27.73 -16.03 10.70
C ARG A 233 -29.22 -16.07 11.05
N SER A 234 -29.65 -17.10 11.76
CA SER A 234 -31.03 -17.27 12.22
C SER A 234 -31.12 -17.66 13.70
N THR A 235 -32.32 -17.53 14.26
CA THR A 235 -32.69 -18.13 15.56
C THR A 235 -34.05 -18.81 15.45
N THR A 236 -34.30 -19.83 16.27
CA THR A 236 -35.61 -20.49 16.40
C THR A 236 -35.92 -20.73 17.87
N SER A 237 -37.19 -20.57 18.26
CA SER A 237 -37.68 -20.78 19.62
C SER A 237 -39.12 -21.27 19.64
N ARG A 238 -39.58 -21.84 20.76
CA ARG A 238 -40.96 -22.32 20.94
C ARG A 238 -41.57 -21.70 22.19
N SER A 239 -42.74 -21.09 22.02
CA SER A 239 -43.57 -20.54 23.09
C SER A 239 -44.18 -21.66 23.95
N ALA A 240 -44.61 -21.33 25.18
CA ALA A 240 -45.14 -22.30 26.14
C ALA A 240 -46.43 -23.00 25.67
N ASN A 241 -47.26 -22.32 24.87
CA ASN A 241 -48.45 -22.88 24.21
C ASN A 241 -48.11 -23.80 23.03
N GLY A 242 -46.92 -23.69 22.45
CA GLY A 242 -46.53 -24.40 21.25
C GLY A 242 -46.29 -23.53 20.02
N ASP A 243 -46.48 -22.21 20.03
CA ASP A 243 -46.14 -21.39 18.85
C ASP A 243 -44.63 -21.47 18.54
N LEU A 244 -44.27 -21.30 17.26
CA LEU A 244 -42.88 -21.22 16.79
C LEU A 244 -42.54 -19.78 16.44
N HIS A 245 -41.51 -19.23 17.07
CA HIS A 245 -40.92 -17.95 16.66
C HIS A 245 -39.54 -18.19 16.03
N PHE A 246 -39.27 -17.57 14.89
CA PHE A 246 -37.95 -17.60 14.27
C PHE A 246 -37.56 -16.26 13.65
N THR A 247 -36.26 -16.05 13.49
CA THR A 247 -35.69 -14.87 12.82
C THR A 247 -34.57 -15.26 11.86
N ALA A 248 -34.33 -14.43 10.85
CA ALA A 248 -33.25 -14.55 9.88
C ALA A 248 -32.76 -13.14 9.51
N SER A 249 -31.45 -12.88 9.60
CA SER A 249 -30.86 -11.55 9.31
C SER A 249 -29.93 -11.57 8.11
N ASP A 250 -29.88 -10.47 7.36
CA ASP A 250 -29.02 -10.26 6.18
C ASP A 250 -29.28 -11.31 5.08
N ILE A 251 -30.56 -11.42 4.67
CA ILE A 251 -30.98 -12.27 3.54
C ILE A 251 -30.65 -11.51 2.26
N ARG A 252 -29.63 -11.98 1.53
CA ARG A 252 -29.17 -11.36 0.28
C ARG A 252 -29.82 -12.01 -0.94
N ASN A 253 -29.68 -11.35 -2.09
CA ASN A 253 -30.06 -11.90 -3.40
C ASN A 253 -29.52 -13.34 -3.57
N GLY A 254 -30.40 -14.26 -3.98
CA GLY A 254 -30.07 -15.68 -4.18
C GLY A 254 -30.02 -16.52 -2.90
N GLN A 255 -30.40 -15.96 -1.74
CA GLN A 255 -30.63 -16.73 -0.51
C GLN A 255 -32.11 -16.94 -0.27
N TYR A 256 -32.50 -18.20 -0.07
CA TYR A 256 -33.84 -18.59 0.34
C TYR A 256 -33.98 -18.75 1.85
N LEU A 257 -35.22 -18.71 2.33
CA LEU A 257 -35.63 -18.97 3.70
C LEU A 257 -36.84 -19.92 3.64
N ASN A 258 -36.66 -21.15 4.13
CA ASN A 258 -37.65 -22.22 4.00
C ASN A 258 -37.89 -22.91 5.36
N LEU A 259 -39.15 -23.17 5.69
CA LEU A 259 -39.61 -23.76 6.94
C LEU A 259 -40.40 -25.05 6.67
N VAL A 260 -39.89 -26.18 7.15
CA VAL A 260 -40.63 -27.44 7.23
C VAL A 260 -41.28 -27.53 8.62
N THR A 261 -42.55 -27.88 8.68
CA THR A 261 -43.26 -28.20 9.94
C THR A 261 -44.11 -29.46 9.80
N ILE A 262 -44.21 -30.23 10.88
CA ILE A 262 -45.16 -31.35 10.99
C ILE A 262 -45.84 -31.32 12.37
N PHE A 263 -47.12 -31.68 12.44
CA PHE A 263 -47.89 -31.76 13.69
C PHE A 263 -48.86 -32.94 13.67
N ASP A 264 -49.27 -33.40 14.85
CA ASP A 264 -50.17 -34.55 15.01
C ASP A 264 -51.50 -34.36 14.25
N VAL A 265 -51.85 -35.34 13.41
CA VAL A 265 -52.98 -35.27 12.48
C VAL A 265 -54.34 -35.19 13.19
N THR A 266 -54.44 -35.55 14.47
CA THR A 266 -55.70 -35.40 15.23
C THR A 266 -56.15 -33.94 15.38
N HIS A 267 -55.26 -32.97 15.16
CA HIS A 267 -55.59 -31.54 15.13
C HIS A 267 -55.80 -30.98 13.70
N ALA A 268 -55.71 -31.83 12.68
CA ALA A 268 -55.76 -31.48 11.26
C ALA A 268 -57.12 -31.86 10.62
N LEU A 269 -58.18 -31.18 11.06
CA LEU A 269 -59.56 -31.45 10.64
C LEU A 269 -59.91 -30.79 9.30
N GLY A 270 -60.17 -31.60 8.27
CA GLY A 270 -60.65 -31.14 6.96
C GLY A 270 -59.56 -30.71 5.98
N VAL A 271 -58.33 -31.22 6.14
CA VAL A 271 -57.25 -31.01 5.17
C VAL A 271 -57.65 -31.58 3.81
N VAL A 272 -57.57 -30.76 2.75
CA VAL A 272 -58.00 -31.14 1.39
C VAL A 272 -57.10 -32.20 0.75
N ARG A 273 -55.82 -32.23 1.13
CA ARG A 273 -54.77 -33.06 0.55
C ARG A 273 -54.35 -34.17 1.50
N HIS A 274 -54.46 -35.41 1.04
CA HIS A 274 -54.00 -36.60 1.77
C HIS A 274 -52.80 -37.24 1.09
N GLY A 275 -51.91 -37.85 1.89
CA GLY A 275 -50.79 -38.67 1.41
C GLY A 275 -50.78 -40.04 2.07
N GLU A 276 -50.29 -41.05 1.36
CA GLU A 276 -50.32 -42.44 1.82
C GLU A 276 -49.31 -42.74 2.95
N GLY A 277 -49.77 -43.49 3.95
CA GLY A 277 -48.91 -44.05 5.01
C GLY A 277 -48.47 -43.02 6.05
N GLY A 278 -47.84 -43.51 7.13
CA GLY A 278 -47.15 -42.65 8.08
C GLY A 278 -45.97 -41.89 7.45
N ALA A 279 -45.81 -40.61 7.81
CA ALA A 279 -44.81 -39.69 7.26
C ALA A 279 -43.81 -39.16 8.29
N LYS A 280 -44.15 -39.16 9.58
CA LYS A 280 -43.35 -38.53 10.65
C LYS A 280 -41.90 -39.02 10.67
N ASP A 281 -41.73 -40.33 10.79
CA ASP A 281 -40.40 -40.96 10.85
C ASP A 281 -39.64 -40.88 9.53
N ARG A 282 -40.34 -40.67 8.40
CA ARG A 282 -39.72 -40.43 7.08
C ARG A 282 -39.11 -39.03 7.05
N ILE A 283 -39.92 -38.02 7.33
CA ILE A 283 -39.53 -36.60 7.34
C ILE A 283 -38.43 -36.36 8.39
N MET A 284 -38.60 -36.82 9.64
CA MET A 284 -37.60 -36.64 10.70
C MET A 284 -36.23 -37.25 10.36
N ARG A 285 -36.19 -38.35 9.58
CA ARG A 285 -34.91 -38.93 9.10
C ARG A 285 -34.31 -38.14 7.95
N GLN A 286 -35.11 -37.66 7.00
CA GLN A 286 -34.62 -36.81 5.91
C GLN A 286 -33.99 -35.53 6.46
N GLU A 287 -34.66 -34.87 7.42
CA GLU A 287 -34.16 -33.66 8.07
C GLU A 287 -32.86 -33.89 8.86
N ALA A 288 -32.81 -34.98 9.65
CA ALA A 288 -31.58 -35.36 10.35
C ALA A 288 -30.41 -35.65 9.38
N GLN A 289 -30.69 -36.25 8.22
CA GLN A 289 -29.68 -36.49 7.18
C GLN A 289 -29.20 -35.20 6.51
N GLN A 290 -30.10 -34.26 6.20
CA GLN A 290 -29.74 -32.94 5.67
C GLN A 290 -28.83 -32.17 6.66
N GLU A 291 -29.21 -32.14 7.95
CA GLU A 291 -28.46 -31.45 9.00
C GLU A 291 -27.07 -32.08 9.23
N GLN A 292 -26.99 -33.40 9.30
CA GLN A 292 -25.71 -34.13 9.39
C GLN A 292 -24.81 -33.84 8.18
N ALA A 293 -25.37 -33.86 6.97
CA ALA A 293 -24.63 -33.56 5.75
C ALA A 293 -24.13 -32.09 5.70
N TRP A 294 -24.83 -31.11 6.28
CA TRP A 294 -24.29 -29.74 6.38
C TRP A 294 -23.17 -29.63 7.41
N ARG A 295 -23.35 -30.24 8.59
CA ARG A 295 -22.31 -30.32 9.63
C ARG A 295 -21.03 -30.99 9.10
N GLU A 296 -21.15 -32.08 8.36
CA GLU A 296 -20.01 -32.72 7.69
C GLU A 296 -19.34 -31.82 6.66
N ARG A 297 -20.13 -31.17 5.78
CA ARG A 297 -19.59 -30.27 4.75
C ARG A 297 -18.82 -29.10 5.36
N GLN A 298 -19.32 -28.48 6.45
CA GLN A 298 -18.52 -27.47 7.16
C GLN A 298 -17.32 -28.03 7.88
N GLN A 299 -17.43 -29.18 8.57
CA GLN A 299 -16.26 -29.76 9.21
C GLN A 299 -15.16 -30.08 8.20
N ARG A 300 -15.50 -30.55 7.00
CA ARG A 300 -14.55 -30.75 5.90
C ARG A 300 -13.98 -29.41 5.42
N ARG A 301 -14.80 -28.38 5.15
CA ARG A 301 -14.34 -27.02 4.77
C ARG A 301 -13.40 -26.41 5.81
N ALA A 302 -13.80 -26.41 7.09
CA ALA A 302 -13.02 -25.86 8.19
C ALA A 302 -11.70 -26.60 8.41
N ARG A 303 -11.68 -27.94 8.32
CA ARG A 303 -10.44 -28.74 8.36
C ARG A 303 -9.52 -28.38 7.19
N VAL A 304 -10.04 -28.26 5.97
CA VAL A 304 -9.25 -27.86 4.78
C VAL A 304 -8.67 -26.46 4.94
N LEU A 305 -9.47 -25.49 5.38
CA LEU A 305 -9.03 -24.11 5.68
C LEU A 305 -7.94 -24.07 6.75
N LEU A 306 -8.09 -24.83 7.84
CA LEU A 306 -7.11 -24.87 8.93
C LEU A 306 -5.81 -25.57 8.49
N ILE A 307 -5.90 -26.65 7.73
CA ILE A 307 -4.72 -27.35 7.17
C ILE A 307 -3.98 -26.44 6.18
N SER A 308 -4.69 -25.76 5.26
CA SER A 308 -4.05 -24.83 4.32
C SER A 308 -3.43 -23.64 5.05
N ALA A 309 -4.07 -23.10 6.10
CA ALA A 309 -3.50 -22.05 6.94
C ALA A 309 -2.19 -22.47 7.61
N VAL A 310 -2.14 -23.66 8.21
CA VAL A 310 -0.93 -24.22 8.84
C VAL A 310 0.19 -24.44 7.82
N VAL A 311 -0.14 -25.00 6.64
CA VAL A 311 0.85 -25.23 5.57
C VAL A 311 1.42 -23.90 5.03
N VAL A 312 0.56 -22.91 4.76
CA VAL A 312 0.98 -21.59 4.26
C VAL A 312 1.80 -20.84 5.31
N ALA A 313 1.41 -20.88 6.58
CA ALA A 313 2.19 -20.31 7.67
C ALA A 313 3.56 -20.99 7.80
N GLY A 314 3.62 -22.32 7.74
CA GLY A 314 4.88 -23.09 7.81
C GLY A 314 5.84 -22.79 6.66
N ILE A 315 5.36 -22.78 5.42
CA ILE A 315 6.16 -22.44 4.23
C ILE A 315 6.61 -20.97 4.29
N GLY A 316 5.72 -20.06 4.68
CA GLY A 316 6.04 -18.63 4.85
C GLY A 316 7.14 -18.42 5.90
N LEU A 317 7.02 -19.03 7.08
CA LEU A 317 8.01 -18.94 8.14
C LEU A 317 9.36 -19.55 7.75
N LEU A 318 9.36 -20.67 7.01
CA LEU A 318 10.60 -21.27 6.48
C LEU A 318 11.31 -20.33 5.49
N LEU A 319 10.57 -19.76 4.53
CA LEU A 319 11.12 -18.80 3.57
C LEU A 319 11.62 -17.52 4.26
N ILE A 320 10.92 -17.05 5.29
CA ILE A 320 11.36 -15.91 6.11
C ILE A 320 12.63 -16.25 6.88
N ALA A 321 12.74 -17.44 7.49
CA ALA A 321 13.95 -17.86 8.22
C ALA A 321 15.18 -17.97 7.30
N LEU A 322 15.02 -18.60 6.13
CA LEU A 322 16.06 -18.66 5.09
C LEU A 322 16.43 -17.26 4.57
N GLY A 323 15.41 -16.42 4.34
CA GLY A 323 15.58 -15.03 3.92
C GLY A 323 16.30 -14.15 4.95
N VAL A 324 16.01 -14.34 6.24
CA VAL A 324 16.70 -13.68 7.37
C VAL A 324 18.15 -14.14 7.43
N ALA A 325 18.43 -15.44 7.32
CA ALA A 325 19.80 -15.97 7.30
C ALA A 325 20.61 -15.39 6.12
N ALA A 326 20.04 -15.38 4.91
CA ALA A 326 20.64 -14.77 3.73
C ALA A 326 20.81 -13.24 3.87
N SER A 327 19.86 -12.54 4.51
CA SER A 327 19.95 -11.12 4.81
C SER A 327 21.08 -10.82 5.81
N VAL A 328 21.18 -11.59 6.90
CA VAL A 328 22.27 -11.52 7.89
C VAL A 328 23.62 -11.75 7.20
N ARG A 329 23.73 -12.76 6.33
CA ARG A 329 24.93 -13.04 5.54
C ARG A 329 25.31 -11.86 4.64
N SER A 330 24.38 -11.33 3.84
CA SER A 330 24.64 -10.16 2.99
C SER A 330 25.07 -8.91 3.77
N ASN A 331 24.59 -8.74 5.00
CA ASN A 331 25.00 -7.64 5.88
C ASN A 331 26.36 -7.88 6.57
N ARG A 332 26.87 -9.11 6.59
CA ARG A 332 28.26 -9.42 6.97
C ARG A 332 29.20 -9.16 5.79
N GLU A 333 28.88 -9.66 4.59
CA GLU A 333 29.70 -9.59 3.36
C GLU A 333 30.04 -8.16 2.87
N VAL A 334 29.43 -7.11 3.44
CA VAL A 334 29.79 -5.70 3.23
C VAL A 334 30.96 -5.21 4.10
N ARG A 335 31.25 -5.88 5.20
CA ARG A 335 32.29 -5.45 6.14
C ARG A 335 33.68 -5.84 5.63
N TYR A 336 34.66 -5.03 5.99
CA TYR A 336 36.06 -5.44 5.97
C TYR A 336 36.33 -6.43 7.10
N HIS A 337 37.12 -7.48 6.83
CA HIS A 337 37.50 -8.52 7.80
C HIS A 337 39.00 -8.90 7.75
N GLY A 338 39.83 -8.14 7.01
CA GLY A 338 41.27 -8.38 6.96
C GLY A 338 42.07 -7.59 8.00
N ASP A 339 43.37 -7.81 8.04
CA ASP A 339 44.26 -7.37 9.12
C ASP A 339 44.89 -5.97 8.93
N ILE A 340 44.55 -5.25 7.84
CA ILE A 340 45.09 -3.89 7.58
C ILE A 340 44.43 -2.90 8.54
N GLU A 341 45.13 -2.56 9.63
CA GLU A 341 44.69 -1.52 10.56
C GLU A 341 44.98 -0.11 10.04
N TYR A 342 46.19 0.12 9.54
CA TYR A 342 46.65 1.40 8.99
C TYR A 342 47.28 1.19 7.62
N TRP A 343 47.14 2.19 6.75
CA TRP A 343 47.73 2.20 5.41
C TRP A 343 48.23 3.62 5.14
N ARG A 344 49.47 3.78 4.65
CA ARG A 344 50.11 5.09 4.51
C ARG A 344 50.07 5.65 3.10
N ASP A 345 49.96 4.80 2.08
CA ASP A 345 50.02 5.21 0.69
C ASP A 345 48.63 5.55 0.11
N PRO A 346 48.55 6.35 -0.96
CA PRO A 346 47.34 6.43 -1.78
C PRO A 346 46.86 5.03 -2.20
N PRO A 347 45.56 4.68 -2.04
CA PRO A 347 45.04 3.40 -2.48
C PRO A 347 45.10 3.27 -4.01
N ALA A 348 45.15 2.05 -4.52
CA ALA A 348 45.33 1.74 -5.95
C ALA A 348 44.04 1.97 -6.80
N MET A 349 43.45 3.16 -6.72
CA MET A 349 42.19 3.54 -7.38
C MET A 349 42.06 5.05 -7.56
N SER A 350 41.05 5.54 -8.30
CA SER A 350 40.74 6.97 -8.34
C SER A 350 40.10 7.44 -7.02
N PRO A 351 40.25 8.73 -6.62
CA PRO A 351 39.64 9.25 -5.39
C PRO A 351 38.11 9.12 -5.35
N ALA A 352 37.44 9.25 -6.51
CA ALA A 352 36.00 9.01 -6.63
C ALA A 352 35.62 7.53 -6.44
N SER A 353 36.48 6.59 -6.85
CA SER A 353 36.31 5.17 -6.55
C SER A 353 36.56 4.86 -5.07
N ALA A 354 37.49 5.56 -4.41
CA ALA A 354 37.73 5.42 -2.98
C ALA A 354 36.55 5.92 -2.13
N ALA A 355 35.91 7.02 -2.54
CA ALA A 355 34.64 7.48 -1.96
C ALA A 355 33.50 6.47 -2.19
N ALA A 356 33.41 5.87 -3.39
CA ALA A 356 32.42 4.82 -3.69
C ALA A 356 32.61 3.57 -2.82
N LEU A 357 33.85 3.07 -2.69
CA LEU A 357 34.18 1.89 -1.88
C LEU A 357 33.84 2.13 -0.41
N LEU A 358 34.19 3.30 0.12
CA LEU A 358 33.81 3.68 1.48
C LEU A 358 32.29 3.73 1.66
N ALA A 359 31.53 4.24 0.67
CA ALA A 359 30.07 4.31 0.74
C ALA A 359 29.36 2.94 0.64
N VAL A 360 29.98 1.91 0.06
CA VAL A 360 29.48 0.53 0.17
C VAL A 360 29.47 0.09 1.63
N MET A 361 30.59 0.30 2.33
CA MET A 361 30.79 -0.06 3.74
C MET A 361 29.96 0.80 4.69
N GLU A 362 30.06 2.13 4.56
CA GLU A 362 29.38 3.18 5.33
C GLU A 362 28.45 4.02 4.43
N PRO A 363 27.18 3.61 4.22
CA PRO A 363 26.27 4.31 3.33
C PRO A 363 25.97 5.74 3.78
N VAL A 364 26.36 6.70 2.93
CA VAL A 364 25.90 8.09 2.95
C VAL A 364 24.74 8.27 1.95
N GLY A 365 24.02 9.40 2.03
CA GLY A 365 23.02 9.74 1.00
C GLY A 365 23.69 9.97 -0.36
N SER A 366 22.98 9.69 -1.46
CA SER A 366 23.51 9.81 -2.84
C SER A 366 24.16 11.16 -3.12
N SER A 367 23.47 12.26 -2.80
CA SER A 367 24.01 13.63 -2.93
C SER A 367 25.33 13.82 -2.17
N LYS A 368 25.48 13.23 -0.98
CA LYS A 368 26.72 13.28 -0.18
C LYS A 368 27.83 12.37 -0.72
N LEU A 369 27.49 11.34 -1.50
CA LEU A 369 28.49 10.54 -2.22
C LEU A 369 28.98 11.30 -3.45
N THR A 370 28.08 11.77 -4.32
CA THR A 370 28.44 12.54 -5.53
C THR A 370 29.23 13.80 -5.19
N SER A 371 28.83 14.50 -4.11
CA SER A 371 29.59 15.58 -3.44
C SER A 371 31.06 15.22 -3.18
N ARG A 372 31.31 14.16 -2.40
CA ARG A 372 32.66 13.71 -2.02
C ARG A 372 33.48 13.27 -3.22
N GLN A 373 32.85 12.57 -4.16
CA GLN A 373 33.48 12.14 -5.41
C GLN A 373 33.94 13.34 -6.22
N MET A 374 33.07 14.33 -6.44
CA MET A 374 33.36 15.51 -7.23
C MET A 374 34.45 16.37 -6.58
N ALA A 375 34.34 16.65 -5.28
CA ALA A 375 35.34 17.42 -4.54
C ALA A 375 36.72 16.73 -4.56
N ALA A 376 36.77 15.41 -4.33
CA ALA A 376 38.02 14.66 -4.40
C ALA A 376 38.62 14.63 -5.82
N THR A 377 37.80 14.49 -6.86
CA THR A 377 38.29 14.54 -8.25
C THR A 377 38.87 15.91 -8.61
N VAL A 378 38.20 17.00 -8.23
CA VAL A 378 38.67 18.38 -8.51
C VAL A 378 39.96 18.68 -7.73
N LEU A 379 40.06 18.27 -6.47
CA LEU A 379 41.31 18.38 -5.71
C LEU A 379 42.43 17.49 -6.31
N SER A 380 42.09 16.35 -6.93
CA SER A 380 43.08 15.50 -7.60
C SER A 380 43.63 16.16 -8.88
N LEU A 381 42.78 16.86 -9.64
CA LEU A 381 43.21 17.70 -10.77
C LEU A 381 44.14 18.84 -10.30
N ALA A 382 43.88 19.42 -9.13
CA ALA A 382 44.73 20.45 -8.52
C ALA A 382 46.09 19.88 -8.06
N SER A 383 46.10 18.78 -7.32
CA SER A 383 47.32 18.06 -6.91
C SER A 383 48.15 17.57 -8.11
N LYS A 384 47.51 17.23 -9.24
CA LYS A 384 48.17 16.88 -10.51
C LYS A 384 48.60 18.08 -11.36
N ARG A 385 48.37 19.32 -10.91
CA ARG A 385 48.65 20.57 -11.64
C ARG A 385 47.99 20.65 -13.03
N ALA A 386 46.79 20.08 -13.16
CA ALA A 386 45.87 20.32 -14.28
C ALA A 386 45.10 21.64 -14.09
N ILE A 387 44.79 21.99 -12.85
CA ILE A 387 44.18 23.26 -12.45
C ILE A 387 44.91 23.86 -11.24
N ALA A 388 44.73 25.15 -10.98
CA ALA A 388 45.00 25.74 -9.67
C ALA A 388 43.68 26.26 -9.06
N ILE A 389 43.60 26.26 -7.73
CA ILE A 389 42.44 26.71 -6.96
C ILE A 389 42.91 27.84 -6.04
N TYR A 390 42.18 28.96 -6.04
CA TYR A 390 42.47 30.14 -5.21
C TYR A 390 41.18 30.67 -4.56
N PRO A 391 41.22 31.21 -3.33
CA PRO A 391 40.00 31.68 -2.64
C PRO A 391 39.53 33.07 -3.10
N GLY A 392 38.21 33.25 -3.18
CA GLY A 392 37.56 34.47 -3.68
C GLY A 392 37.29 34.47 -5.19
N SER A 393 36.70 35.57 -5.69
CA SER A 393 36.27 35.71 -7.09
C SER A 393 37.42 35.83 -8.10
N SER A 394 37.16 35.40 -9.34
CA SER A 394 38.11 35.34 -10.44
C SER A 394 38.74 36.69 -10.78
N ALA A 395 38.03 37.80 -10.50
CA ALA A 395 38.51 39.15 -10.73
C ALA A 395 39.89 39.44 -10.12
N ARG A 396 40.24 38.78 -9.00
CA ARG A 396 41.57 38.90 -8.35
C ARG A 396 42.71 38.16 -9.06
N TYR A 397 42.38 37.26 -9.97
CA TYR A 397 43.30 36.28 -10.57
C TYR A 397 43.34 36.31 -12.11
N ARG A 398 42.46 37.10 -12.76
CA ARG A 398 42.52 37.34 -14.20
C ARG A 398 43.82 38.08 -14.58
N GLY A 399 44.49 37.62 -15.64
CA GLY A 399 45.75 38.21 -16.13
C GLY A 399 47.03 37.64 -15.50
N PHE A 400 46.93 36.71 -14.55
CA PHE A 400 48.08 35.98 -14.02
C PHE A 400 48.35 34.71 -14.82
N ASP A 401 49.39 34.72 -15.66
CA ASP A 401 49.90 33.55 -16.40
C ASP A 401 51.02 32.84 -15.61
N ALA A 402 50.84 32.76 -14.29
CA ALA A 402 51.90 32.45 -13.33
C ALA A 402 52.02 30.94 -13.04
N ALA A 403 53.18 30.55 -12.49
CA ALA A 403 53.38 29.19 -11.98
C ALA A 403 52.33 28.84 -10.90
N PRO A 404 51.89 27.57 -10.80
CA PRO A 404 50.88 27.17 -9.82
C PRO A 404 51.31 27.52 -8.39
N TYR A 405 50.47 28.26 -7.67
CA TYR A 405 50.63 28.54 -6.24
C TYR A 405 51.85 29.41 -5.89
N ASP A 406 52.20 30.35 -6.78
CA ASP A 406 53.20 31.40 -6.56
C ASP A 406 52.84 32.29 -5.34
N PRO A 407 53.74 32.44 -4.34
CA PRO A 407 53.55 33.31 -3.18
C PRO A 407 53.20 34.76 -3.48
N SER A 408 53.75 35.34 -4.56
CA SER A 408 53.49 36.73 -4.95
C SER A 408 52.05 36.95 -5.41
N VAL A 409 51.44 35.97 -6.09
CA VAL A 409 50.05 36.03 -6.57
C VAL A 409 49.08 36.01 -5.39
N VAL A 410 49.30 35.10 -4.43
CA VAL A 410 48.48 35.00 -3.21
C VAL A 410 48.65 36.25 -2.34
N ALA A 411 49.88 36.77 -2.19
CA ALA A 411 50.15 38.01 -1.47
C ALA A 411 49.53 39.25 -2.13
N ASN A 412 49.42 39.28 -3.46
CA ASN A 412 48.75 40.36 -4.20
C ASN A 412 47.23 40.27 -4.07
N ALA A 413 46.63 39.08 -4.21
CA ALA A 413 45.19 38.88 -4.01
C ALA A 413 44.73 39.26 -2.58
N LEU A 414 45.61 39.13 -1.58
CA LEU A 414 45.37 39.56 -0.20
C LEU A 414 45.36 41.08 0.01
N ARG A 415 45.98 41.85 -0.89
CA ARG A 415 46.02 43.33 -0.85
C ARG A 415 44.75 43.98 -1.43
N ALA A 416 43.88 43.21 -2.07
CA ALA A 416 42.57 43.66 -2.53
C ALA A 416 41.64 44.05 -1.37
N ASP A 417 40.59 44.81 -1.68
CA ASP A 417 39.74 45.52 -0.72
C ASP A 417 39.16 44.60 0.38
N PRO A 418 39.20 45.02 1.68
CA PRO A 418 38.59 44.25 2.76
C PRO A 418 37.09 43.96 2.63
N SER A 419 36.34 44.76 1.88
CA SER A 419 34.89 44.60 1.68
C SER A 419 34.55 43.41 0.77
N ASP A 420 35.33 43.17 -0.29
CA ASP A 420 35.18 42.01 -1.19
C ASP A 420 35.51 40.66 -0.50
N ARG A 421 36.07 40.67 0.72
CA ARG A 421 36.38 39.44 1.48
C ARG A 421 35.14 38.68 1.97
N ARG A 422 33.94 39.17 1.63
CA ARG A 422 32.64 38.55 1.93
C ARG A 422 32.15 37.57 0.86
N GLU A 423 32.76 37.52 -0.31
CA GLU A 423 32.36 36.58 -1.37
C GLU A 423 32.90 35.18 -1.12
N ALA A 424 32.04 34.30 -0.57
CA ALA A 424 32.32 32.89 -0.34
C ALA A 424 32.26 32.08 -1.65
N THR A 425 33.26 32.27 -2.51
CA THR A 425 33.50 31.50 -3.75
C THR A 425 34.98 31.13 -3.86
N ASN A 426 35.30 30.22 -4.77
CA ASN A 426 36.66 29.85 -5.12
C ASN A 426 36.88 30.00 -6.63
N THR A 427 38.05 30.51 -7.00
CA THR A 427 38.51 30.62 -8.39
C THR A 427 39.22 29.33 -8.82
N ILE A 428 38.94 28.89 -10.04
CA ILE A 428 39.63 27.84 -10.76
C ILE A 428 40.41 28.50 -11.92
N LEU A 429 41.71 28.22 -11.96
CA LEU A 429 42.61 28.53 -13.09
C LEU A 429 42.88 27.23 -13.86
N LEU A 430 42.56 27.22 -15.16
CA LEU A 430 42.95 26.16 -16.09
C LEU A 430 44.42 26.35 -16.49
N LEU A 431 45.30 25.39 -16.16
CA LEU A 431 46.75 25.52 -16.37
C LEU A 431 47.16 25.08 -17.80
N PRO A 432 48.20 25.68 -18.42
CA PRO A 432 48.63 25.38 -19.79
C PRO A 432 48.87 23.89 -20.08
N ALA A 433 49.34 23.15 -19.08
CA ALA A 433 49.60 21.70 -19.13
C ALA A 433 48.40 20.85 -19.60
N ILE A 434 47.14 21.31 -19.48
CA ILE A 434 45.96 20.56 -19.97
C ILE A 434 45.83 20.54 -21.49
N ARG A 435 46.53 21.46 -22.17
CA ARG A 435 46.61 21.59 -23.64
C ARG A 435 47.94 21.05 -24.16
N GLU A 436 49.03 21.38 -23.48
CA GLU A 436 50.41 21.08 -23.90
C GLU A 436 50.86 19.67 -23.50
N HIS A 437 50.48 19.22 -22.29
CA HIS A 437 51.07 18.06 -21.60
C HIS A 437 50.01 17.12 -20.99
N ARG A 438 48.80 17.06 -21.56
CA ARG A 438 47.64 16.37 -20.94
C ARG A 438 47.89 14.89 -20.62
N ALA A 439 48.74 14.21 -21.39
CA ALA A 439 49.11 12.81 -21.16
C ALA A 439 49.97 12.63 -19.91
N ASP A 440 50.88 13.57 -19.65
CA ASP A 440 51.85 13.52 -18.54
C ASP A 440 51.16 13.68 -17.17
N LEU A 441 50.00 14.33 -17.15
CA LEU A 441 49.11 14.45 -15.98
C LEU A 441 48.58 13.09 -15.47
N ARG A 442 48.62 12.03 -16.29
CA ARG A 442 48.12 10.68 -15.98
C ARG A 442 46.72 10.71 -15.33
N LEU A 443 45.78 11.36 -16.00
CA LEU A 443 44.40 11.44 -15.55
C LEU A 443 43.69 10.08 -15.68
N SER A 444 42.95 9.71 -14.65
CA SER A 444 41.90 8.69 -14.73
C SER A 444 40.70 9.23 -15.54
N ALA A 445 39.80 8.35 -15.97
CA ALA A 445 38.65 8.74 -16.78
C ALA A 445 37.68 9.67 -16.02
N SER A 446 37.54 9.50 -14.70
CA SER A 446 36.75 10.40 -13.85
C SER A 446 37.40 11.78 -13.73
N GLU A 447 38.74 11.85 -13.61
CA GLU A 447 39.49 13.09 -13.62
C GLU A 447 39.43 13.80 -14.99
N ASP A 448 39.59 13.09 -16.11
CA ASP A 448 39.48 13.70 -17.44
C ASP A 448 38.04 14.15 -17.74
N ALA A 449 37.01 13.42 -17.30
CA ALA A 449 35.62 13.85 -17.41
C ALA A 449 35.30 15.08 -16.54
N ALA A 450 35.85 15.16 -15.33
CA ALA A 450 35.76 16.34 -14.48
C ALA A 450 36.51 17.55 -15.08
N LEU A 451 37.70 17.33 -15.65
CA LEU A 451 38.47 18.36 -16.31
C LEU A 451 37.72 18.92 -17.52
N ARG A 452 37.09 18.07 -18.35
CA ARG A 452 36.24 18.51 -19.47
C ARG A 452 35.04 19.35 -19.05
N LEU A 453 34.50 19.13 -17.85
CA LEU A 453 33.46 19.98 -17.29
C LEU A 453 34.02 21.38 -16.95
N LEU A 454 35.22 21.46 -16.35
CA LEU A 454 35.91 22.72 -16.05
C LEU A 454 36.41 23.44 -17.32
N GLU A 455 36.88 22.73 -18.33
CA GLU A 455 37.20 23.28 -19.66
C GLU A 455 35.94 23.90 -20.29
N LYS A 456 34.80 23.20 -20.22
CA LYS A 456 33.52 23.72 -20.72
C LYS A 456 32.97 24.89 -19.90
N ALA A 457 33.29 24.97 -18.60
CA ALA A 457 33.03 26.15 -17.79
C ALA A 457 33.82 27.34 -18.31
N GLY A 458 35.15 27.23 -18.44
CA GLY A 458 36.00 28.31 -18.93
C GLY A 458 35.64 28.79 -20.34
N GLU A 459 35.31 27.86 -21.25
CA GLU A 459 34.79 28.20 -22.59
C GLU A 459 33.50 29.03 -22.55
N ARG A 460 32.57 28.74 -21.61
CA ARG A 460 31.27 29.42 -21.51
C ARG A 460 31.31 30.68 -20.65
N SER A 461 32.26 30.79 -19.72
CA SER A 461 32.59 32.02 -18.99
C SER A 461 33.53 32.95 -19.76
N GLY A 462 34.06 32.51 -20.91
CA GLY A 462 34.95 33.30 -21.77
C GLY A 462 36.37 33.51 -21.21
N SER A 463 36.82 32.67 -20.28
CA SER A 463 38.07 32.87 -19.52
C SER A 463 38.69 31.55 -19.07
N THR A 464 40.02 31.45 -19.03
CA THR A 464 40.75 30.36 -18.35
C THR A 464 40.76 30.49 -16.83
N VAL A 465 40.34 31.65 -16.30
CA VAL A 465 40.21 31.95 -14.88
C VAL A 465 38.76 32.31 -14.58
N PHE A 466 38.06 31.47 -13.82
CA PHE A 466 36.65 31.64 -13.48
C PHE A 466 36.36 31.14 -12.06
N ASP A 467 35.35 31.70 -11.39
CA ASP A 467 34.93 31.24 -10.06
C ASP A 467 33.62 30.41 -10.08
N LEU A 468 33.27 29.81 -8.94
CA LEU A 468 32.13 28.89 -8.84
C LEU A 468 30.76 29.55 -9.14
N ASN A 469 30.62 30.87 -8.94
CA ASN A 469 29.42 31.61 -9.32
C ASN A 469 29.34 31.79 -10.84
N GLU A 470 30.46 32.14 -11.48
CA GLU A 470 30.56 32.26 -12.93
C GLU A 470 30.31 30.91 -13.61
N MET A 471 30.84 29.82 -13.07
CA MET A 471 30.55 28.46 -13.52
C MET A 471 29.05 28.11 -13.38
N ARG A 472 28.40 28.48 -12.26
CA ARG A 472 26.96 28.23 -12.06
C ARG A 472 26.12 28.95 -13.13
N GLU A 473 26.39 30.24 -13.37
CA GLU A 473 25.67 31.01 -14.39
C GLU A 473 25.98 30.51 -15.82
N ALA A 474 27.22 30.11 -16.10
CA ALA A 474 27.61 29.58 -17.41
C ALA A 474 26.83 28.30 -17.82
N PHE A 475 26.47 27.44 -16.87
CA PHE A 475 25.69 26.21 -17.11
C PHE A 475 24.17 26.41 -16.99
N LYS A 476 23.71 27.55 -16.47
CA LYS A 476 22.30 27.84 -16.19
C LYS A 476 21.46 27.77 -17.47
N GLY A 477 20.42 26.95 -17.45
CA GLY A 477 19.56 26.70 -18.62
C GLY A 477 20.24 25.99 -19.81
N TRP A 478 21.49 25.52 -19.68
CA TRP A 478 22.18 24.85 -20.78
C TRP A 478 21.80 23.36 -20.89
N SER A 479 21.08 23.02 -21.96
CA SER A 479 20.63 21.64 -22.24
C SER A 479 21.74 20.60 -22.38
N GLY A 480 22.99 21.00 -22.68
CA GLY A 480 24.14 20.09 -22.69
C GLY A 480 24.73 19.79 -21.31
N GLY A 481 24.28 20.46 -20.25
CA GLY A 481 24.81 20.32 -18.89
C GLY A 481 24.65 18.91 -18.31
N TYR A 482 23.47 18.29 -18.49
CA TYR A 482 23.24 16.92 -17.99
C TYR A 482 24.18 15.91 -18.63
N GLN A 483 24.48 16.04 -19.92
CA GLN A 483 25.36 15.12 -20.64
C GLN A 483 26.79 15.15 -20.10
N MET A 484 27.28 16.32 -19.67
CA MET A 484 28.61 16.42 -19.06
C MET A 484 28.62 15.84 -17.63
N GLN A 485 27.57 16.10 -16.85
CA GLN A 485 27.44 15.53 -15.51
C GLN A 485 27.28 14.00 -15.54
N GLU A 486 26.48 13.48 -16.49
CA GLU A 486 26.25 12.06 -16.75
C GLU A 486 27.52 11.37 -17.24
N ARG A 487 28.31 11.99 -18.12
CA ARG A 487 29.65 11.48 -18.52
C ARG A 487 30.57 11.34 -17.32
N TYR A 488 30.63 12.32 -16.43
CA TYR A 488 31.42 12.23 -15.20
C TYR A 488 30.94 11.09 -14.29
N GLN A 489 29.64 11.01 -13.99
CA GLN A 489 29.08 9.93 -13.16
C GLN A 489 29.29 8.55 -13.78
N THR A 490 29.17 8.43 -15.11
CA THR A 490 29.42 7.20 -15.87
C THR A 490 30.90 6.81 -15.82
N ALA A 491 31.83 7.77 -15.92
CA ALA A 491 33.26 7.52 -15.79
C ALA A 491 33.61 7.00 -14.38
N VAL A 492 33.11 7.64 -13.33
CA VAL A 492 33.27 7.20 -11.93
C VAL A 492 32.70 5.79 -11.71
N GLY A 493 31.48 5.52 -12.22
CA GLY A 493 30.85 4.20 -12.12
C GLY A 493 31.63 3.11 -12.88
N THR A 494 32.16 3.45 -14.06
CA THR A 494 32.96 2.54 -14.90
C THR A 494 34.31 2.21 -14.25
N GLU A 495 34.99 3.19 -13.66
CA GLU A 495 36.21 2.96 -12.89
C GLU A 495 35.97 2.06 -11.68
N PHE A 496 34.97 2.38 -10.88
CA PHE A 496 34.64 1.60 -9.69
C PHE A 496 34.24 0.15 -10.04
N ALA A 497 33.52 -0.05 -11.15
CA ALA A 497 33.21 -1.38 -11.67
C ALA A 497 34.47 -2.15 -12.13
N ARG A 498 35.42 -1.48 -12.80
CA ARG A 498 36.69 -2.08 -13.27
C ARG A 498 37.60 -2.57 -12.14
N LEU A 499 37.47 -2.04 -10.93
CA LEU A 499 38.19 -2.56 -9.75
C LEU A 499 37.73 -3.97 -9.33
N GLY A 500 36.58 -4.45 -9.81
CA GLY A 500 35.99 -5.72 -9.37
C GLY A 500 35.66 -5.78 -7.87
N ALA A 501 35.65 -4.64 -7.18
CA ALA A 501 35.68 -4.55 -5.72
C ALA A 501 34.36 -4.95 -5.01
N THR A 502 33.27 -5.16 -5.76
CA THR A 502 31.97 -5.51 -5.20
C THR A 502 31.39 -6.78 -5.80
N SER A 503 30.64 -7.52 -4.98
CA SER A 503 29.91 -8.74 -5.35
C SER A 503 28.39 -8.52 -5.24
N SER A 504 27.60 -9.23 -6.05
CA SER A 504 26.14 -9.22 -5.93
C SER A 504 25.72 -10.09 -4.75
N THR A 505 25.06 -9.50 -3.75
CA THR A 505 24.66 -10.18 -2.51
C THR A 505 23.17 -10.02 -2.21
N GLY A 506 22.69 -10.83 -1.26
CA GLY A 506 21.29 -10.80 -0.79
C GLY A 506 20.22 -11.15 -1.84
N VAL A 507 20.62 -11.64 -3.03
CA VAL A 507 19.70 -12.10 -4.08
C VAL A 507 18.77 -13.19 -3.51
N TRP A 508 19.34 -14.22 -2.88
CA TRP A 508 18.57 -15.28 -2.22
C TRP A 508 17.61 -14.76 -1.15
N ALA A 509 17.99 -13.73 -0.39
CA ALA A 509 17.08 -13.11 0.59
C ALA A 509 15.87 -12.48 -0.12
N ARG A 510 16.09 -11.72 -1.21
CA ARG A 510 15.00 -11.14 -2.00
C ARG A 510 14.13 -12.23 -2.65
N VAL A 511 14.72 -13.29 -3.19
CA VAL A 511 13.98 -14.41 -3.79
C VAL A 511 13.07 -15.08 -2.77
N CYS A 512 13.58 -15.47 -1.59
CA CYS A 512 12.77 -16.05 -0.53
C CYS A 512 11.67 -15.07 -0.06
N GLY A 513 12.00 -13.79 0.10
CA GLY A 513 11.06 -12.75 0.49
C GLY A 513 9.96 -12.53 -0.56
N PHE A 514 10.28 -12.50 -1.85
CA PHE A 514 9.27 -12.31 -2.91
C PHE A 514 8.36 -13.52 -3.07
N ILE A 515 8.87 -14.75 -2.96
CA ILE A 515 8.05 -15.98 -2.99
C ILE A 515 7.10 -16.03 -1.79
N ALA A 516 7.58 -15.67 -0.60
CA ALA A 516 6.73 -15.58 0.59
C ALA A 516 5.70 -14.44 0.49
N LEU A 517 6.07 -13.30 -0.10
CA LEU A 517 5.17 -12.16 -0.34
C LEU A 517 4.02 -12.53 -1.29
N THR A 518 4.32 -13.12 -2.45
CA THR A 518 3.29 -13.49 -3.43
C THR A 518 2.43 -14.65 -2.92
N GLY A 519 3.02 -15.66 -2.28
CA GLY A 519 2.27 -16.74 -1.64
C GLY A 519 1.30 -16.24 -0.57
N ALA A 520 1.75 -15.33 0.31
CA ALA A 520 0.89 -14.74 1.33
C ALA A 520 -0.19 -13.83 0.74
N LEU A 521 0.11 -13.06 -0.32
CA LEU A 521 -0.87 -12.23 -1.01
C LEU A 521 -1.97 -13.08 -1.67
N VAL A 522 -1.60 -14.10 -2.46
CA VAL A 522 -2.56 -14.99 -3.14
C VAL A 522 -3.42 -15.73 -2.14
N MET A 523 -2.83 -16.30 -1.08
CA MET A 523 -3.60 -17.02 -0.07
C MET A 523 -4.44 -16.09 0.82
N GLY A 524 -3.96 -14.89 1.13
CA GLY A 524 -4.74 -13.87 1.83
C GLY A 524 -5.98 -13.44 1.02
N LEU A 525 -5.82 -13.18 -0.28
CA LEU A 525 -6.93 -12.88 -1.18
C LEU A 525 -7.89 -14.07 -1.34
N ALA A 526 -7.39 -15.31 -1.38
CA ALA A 526 -8.23 -16.51 -1.39
C ALA A 526 -9.06 -16.65 -0.11
N TYR A 527 -8.47 -16.44 1.07
CA TYR A 527 -9.21 -16.46 2.34
C TYR A 527 -10.24 -15.32 2.41
N ILE A 528 -9.91 -14.11 1.99
CA ILE A 528 -10.88 -12.99 1.88
C ILE A 528 -12.03 -13.35 0.92
N GLY A 529 -11.73 -13.94 -0.23
CA GLY A 529 -12.73 -14.41 -1.20
C GLY A 529 -13.65 -15.51 -0.67
N LEU A 530 -13.18 -16.33 0.27
CA LEU A 530 -13.97 -17.34 0.99
C LEU A 530 -14.74 -16.78 2.20
N GLY A 531 -14.55 -15.50 2.54
CA GLY A 531 -15.14 -14.80 3.68
C GLY A 531 -14.31 -14.82 4.97
N GLU A 532 -13.17 -15.52 4.98
CA GLU A 532 -12.35 -15.84 6.16
C GLU A 532 -11.35 -14.70 6.48
N LEU A 533 -11.84 -13.45 6.61
CA LEU A 533 -11.00 -12.26 6.82
C LEU A 533 -10.05 -12.39 8.02
N ALA A 534 -10.51 -12.95 9.13
CA ALA A 534 -9.68 -13.18 10.31
C ALA A 534 -8.50 -14.13 10.02
N LEU A 535 -8.73 -15.19 9.23
CA LEU A 535 -7.70 -16.14 8.81
C LEU A 535 -6.70 -15.48 7.85
N ALA A 536 -7.18 -14.64 6.92
CA ALA A 536 -6.34 -13.85 6.05
C ALA A 536 -5.41 -12.92 6.85
N CYS A 537 -5.95 -12.17 7.81
CA CYS A 537 -5.16 -11.26 8.66
C CYS A 537 -4.13 -12.01 9.52
N LEU A 538 -4.53 -13.11 10.17
CA LEU A 538 -3.67 -13.89 11.08
C LEU A 538 -2.56 -14.68 10.35
N VAL A 539 -2.82 -15.18 9.14
CA VAL A 539 -1.84 -15.97 8.37
C VAL A 539 -1.02 -15.09 7.44
N ALA A 540 -1.67 -14.28 6.59
CA ALA A 540 -0.95 -13.48 5.60
C ALA A 540 -0.25 -12.28 6.23
N GLY A 541 -0.86 -11.60 7.22
CA GLY A 541 -0.27 -10.40 7.84
C GLY A 541 1.17 -10.59 8.36
N PRO A 542 1.43 -11.59 9.23
CA PRO A 542 2.79 -11.89 9.70
C PRO A 542 3.76 -12.33 8.60
N VAL A 543 3.28 -13.09 7.61
CA VAL A 543 4.14 -13.57 6.51
C VAL A 543 4.50 -12.42 5.56
N LEU A 544 3.56 -11.54 5.22
CA LEU A 544 3.82 -10.31 4.46
C LEU A 544 4.82 -9.42 5.20
N PHE A 545 4.69 -9.26 6.52
CA PHE A 545 5.62 -8.46 7.34
C PHE A 545 7.04 -9.02 7.30
N GLY A 546 7.21 -10.33 7.55
CA GLY A 546 8.51 -10.99 7.47
C GLY A 546 9.11 -10.94 6.07
N SER A 547 8.29 -11.07 5.02
CA SER A 547 8.69 -10.99 3.62
C SER A 547 9.26 -9.62 3.27
N CYS A 548 8.54 -8.54 3.59
CA CYS A 548 9.02 -7.17 3.42
C CYS A 548 10.28 -6.91 4.26
N LEU A 549 10.32 -7.38 5.52
CA LEU A 549 11.48 -7.19 6.41
C LEU A 549 12.75 -7.82 5.83
N VAL A 550 12.64 -9.02 5.23
CA VAL A 550 13.73 -9.69 4.52
C VAL A 550 14.17 -8.88 3.30
N ILE A 551 13.24 -8.47 2.43
CA ILE A 551 13.53 -7.70 1.20
C ILE A 551 14.27 -6.40 1.51
N PHE A 552 13.81 -5.62 2.50
CA PHE A 552 14.37 -4.31 2.82
C PHE A 552 15.63 -4.37 3.71
N SER A 553 15.85 -5.46 4.45
CA SER A 553 17.06 -5.64 5.28
C SER A 553 18.29 -6.12 4.50
N ALA A 554 18.11 -6.87 3.40
CA ALA A 554 19.20 -7.50 2.65
C ALA A 554 20.05 -6.50 1.83
N ARG A 555 21.39 -6.62 1.87
CA ARG A 555 22.30 -5.83 1.01
C ARG A 555 22.23 -6.34 -0.44
N SER A 556 22.47 -5.46 -1.41
CA SER A 556 22.54 -5.77 -2.84
C SER A 556 23.99 -5.92 -3.32
N THR A 557 24.88 -5.11 -2.74
CA THR A 557 26.32 -5.16 -2.92
C THR A 557 26.99 -5.67 -1.64
N GLY A 558 27.92 -6.62 -1.79
CA GLY A 558 28.96 -6.95 -0.81
C GLY A 558 30.33 -6.57 -1.35
N LEU A 559 31.39 -6.84 -0.59
CA LEU A 559 32.77 -6.77 -1.07
C LEU A 559 33.13 -8.09 -1.79
N SER A 560 33.98 -8.02 -2.82
CA SER A 560 34.64 -9.20 -3.40
C SER A 560 35.93 -9.53 -2.64
N ALA A 561 36.70 -10.54 -3.07
CA ALA A 561 38.03 -10.82 -2.51
C ALA A 561 38.97 -9.62 -2.68
N THR A 562 39.13 -9.12 -3.91
CA THR A 562 39.83 -7.87 -4.24
C THR A 562 39.22 -6.67 -3.49
N GLY A 563 37.90 -6.68 -3.31
CA GLY A 563 37.17 -5.69 -2.52
C GLY A 563 37.57 -5.64 -1.05
N GLN A 564 37.95 -6.76 -0.43
CA GLN A 564 38.47 -6.77 0.94
C GLN A 564 39.84 -6.07 1.00
N GLU A 565 40.77 -6.41 0.12
CA GLU A 565 42.11 -5.77 0.08
C GLU A 565 42.01 -4.26 -0.13
N LEU A 566 41.26 -3.83 -1.14
CA LEU A 566 41.04 -2.42 -1.46
C LEU A 566 40.28 -1.68 -0.34
N ALA A 567 39.35 -2.36 0.35
CA ALA A 567 38.69 -1.81 1.54
C ALA A 567 39.66 -1.64 2.71
N GLY A 568 40.63 -2.54 2.87
CA GLY A 568 41.72 -2.43 3.85
C GLY A 568 42.60 -1.21 3.59
N GLN A 569 43.01 -0.96 2.35
CA GLN A 569 43.75 0.26 1.95
C GLN A 569 42.93 1.52 2.27
N VAL A 570 41.65 1.57 1.88
CA VAL A 570 40.75 2.72 2.10
C VAL A 570 40.49 3.00 3.58
N LEU A 571 40.16 1.97 4.37
CA LEU A 571 39.91 2.13 5.82
C LEU A 571 41.21 2.36 6.60
N GLY A 572 42.33 1.80 6.15
CA GLY A 572 43.66 2.02 6.71
C GLY A 572 44.14 3.45 6.50
N LEU A 573 44.00 4.01 5.30
CA LEU A 573 44.37 5.40 5.03
C LEU A 573 43.45 6.38 5.75
N ARG A 574 42.14 6.11 5.78
CA ARG A 574 41.20 6.93 6.55
C ARG A 574 41.57 6.97 8.05
N ARG A 575 41.88 5.81 8.65
CA ARG A 575 42.36 5.73 10.04
C ARG A 575 43.70 6.45 10.23
N TYR A 576 44.66 6.26 9.32
CA TYR A 576 45.96 6.94 9.37
C TYR A 576 45.82 8.47 9.38
N LEU A 577 44.98 9.02 8.50
CA LEU A 577 44.70 10.47 8.46
C LEU A 577 43.90 10.97 9.68
N GLN A 578 43.06 10.13 10.29
CA GLN A 578 42.37 10.45 11.54
C GLN A 578 43.29 10.41 12.77
N HIS A 579 44.40 9.66 12.71
CA HIS A 579 45.35 9.43 13.81
C HIS A 579 46.77 9.96 13.51
N PHE A 580 46.94 10.86 12.54
CA PHE A 580 48.25 11.26 12.03
C PHE A 580 49.19 11.88 13.09
N SER A 581 48.63 12.53 14.13
CA SER A 581 49.39 13.03 15.28
C SER A 581 50.10 11.93 16.07
N ASP A 582 49.58 10.71 16.05
CA ASP A 582 49.89 9.67 17.04
C ASP A 582 51.13 8.84 16.63
N PHE A 583 51.52 8.92 15.35
CA PHE A 583 52.72 8.27 14.80
C PHE A 583 53.98 9.10 15.06
N LYS A 584 55.08 8.47 15.50
CA LYS A 584 56.37 9.17 15.66
C LYS A 584 57.14 9.23 14.35
N ASP A 585 57.38 8.07 13.73
CA ASP A 585 58.13 7.95 12.48
C ASP A 585 57.23 8.25 11.27
N ARG A 586 57.04 9.55 11.01
CA ARG A 586 56.39 10.09 9.82
C ARG A 586 57.47 10.37 8.76
N GLY A 587 57.32 9.81 7.56
CA GLY A 587 58.31 9.98 6.48
C GLY A 587 58.50 11.45 6.11
N ALA A 588 59.72 11.81 5.71
CA ALA A 588 60.23 13.17 5.62
C ALA A 588 59.27 14.21 5.00
N GLU A 589 58.92 15.21 5.82
CA GLU A 589 58.71 16.67 5.59
C GLU A 589 57.93 17.21 4.36
N ASP A 590 57.65 16.43 3.32
CA ASP A 590 57.18 16.97 2.05
C ASP A 590 55.68 17.32 2.06
N LEU A 591 55.38 18.63 1.99
CA LEU A 591 54.02 19.14 1.86
C LEU A 591 53.35 18.71 0.54
N VAL A 592 54.12 18.33 -0.49
CA VAL A 592 53.59 17.76 -1.75
C VAL A 592 52.95 16.38 -1.53
N LEU A 593 53.36 15.63 -0.50
CA LEU A 593 52.65 14.40 -0.11
C LEU A 593 51.27 14.71 0.51
N TRP A 594 51.15 15.84 1.22
CA TRP A 594 49.90 16.28 1.83
C TRP A 594 48.84 16.69 0.82
N ASP A 595 49.22 17.25 -0.33
CA ASP A 595 48.28 17.50 -1.43
C ASP A 595 47.51 16.22 -1.82
N ARG A 596 48.20 15.07 -1.86
CA ARG A 596 47.58 13.76 -2.13
C ARG A 596 46.75 13.24 -0.96
N TYR A 597 47.18 13.45 0.28
CA TYR A 597 46.39 13.06 1.45
C TYR A 597 45.07 13.84 1.57
N LEU A 598 45.09 15.13 1.24
CA LEU A 598 43.90 15.98 1.29
C LEU A 598 42.85 15.60 0.24
N VAL A 599 43.27 15.11 -0.93
CA VAL A 599 42.39 14.50 -1.95
C VAL A 599 41.61 13.31 -1.39
N TYR A 600 42.28 12.39 -0.69
CA TYR A 600 41.60 11.24 -0.06
C TYR A 600 40.82 11.63 1.20
N ALA A 601 41.28 12.63 1.95
CA ALA A 601 40.51 13.19 3.06
C ALA A 601 39.16 13.76 2.58
N ALA A 602 39.12 14.40 1.40
CA ALA A 602 37.86 14.82 0.76
C ALA A 602 37.00 13.64 0.31
N ALA A 603 37.58 12.62 -0.32
CA ALA A 603 36.87 11.40 -0.72
C ALA A 603 36.18 10.69 0.46
N PHE A 604 36.86 10.65 1.62
CA PHE A 604 36.33 10.06 2.84
C PHE A 604 35.43 11.01 3.64
N GLY A 605 35.44 12.31 3.31
CA GLY A 605 34.78 13.38 4.03
C GLY A 605 35.30 13.59 5.46
N ILE A 606 36.63 13.60 5.60
CA ILE A 606 37.36 13.85 6.85
C ILE A 606 38.37 15.01 6.73
N SER A 607 38.31 15.83 5.66
CA SER A 607 39.28 16.90 5.36
C SER A 607 39.60 17.81 6.54
N GLU A 608 38.57 18.23 7.28
CA GLU A 608 38.72 18.98 8.52
C GLU A 608 39.55 18.22 9.57
N THR A 609 39.24 16.94 9.84
CA THR A 609 39.98 16.13 10.81
C THR A 609 41.43 15.95 10.39
N ALA A 610 41.68 15.69 9.09
CA ALA A 610 43.03 15.55 8.56
C ALA A 610 43.84 16.85 8.72
N MET A 611 43.25 18.01 8.42
CA MET A 611 43.87 19.33 8.63
C MET A 611 44.17 19.63 10.09
N ARG A 612 43.26 19.27 11.02
CA ARG A 612 43.53 19.41 12.47
C ARG A 612 44.69 18.53 12.92
N GLN A 613 44.83 17.32 12.39
CA GLN A 613 45.94 16.42 12.73
C GLN A 613 47.26 16.86 12.07
N LEU A 614 47.24 17.45 10.87
CA LEU A 614 48.39 18.10 10.24
C LEU A 614 48.91 19.25 11.11
N ALA A 615 48.04 20.19 11.50
CA ALA A 615 48.42 21.39 12.25
C ALA A 615 49.01 21.09 13.65
N LYS A 616 48.59 19.99 14.30
CA LYS A 616 49.22 19.50 15.54
C LYS A 616 50.65 19.01 15.35
N VAL A 617 50.99 18.49 14.16
CA VAL A 617 52.30 17.91 13.87
C VAL A 617 53.29 18.96 13.37
N TYR A 618 52.80 19.94 12.62
CA TYR A 618 53.61 21.02 12.06
C TYR A 618 53.12 22.40 12.54
N PRO A 619 53.41 22.81 13.80
CA PRO A 619 53.09 24.15 14.29
C PRO A 619 53.68 25.28 13.43
N GLN A 620 54.77 25.01 12.70
CA GLN A 620 55.39 25.96 11.77
C GLN A 620 54.43 26.46 10.68
N LEU A 621 53.36 25.70 10.38
CA LEU A 621 52.31 26.14 9.47
C LEU A 621 51.62 27.44 9.94
N THR A 622 51.66 27.81 11.22
CA THR A 622 51.07 29.10 11.67
C THR A 622 51.95 30.32 11.38
N ASP A 623 53.23 30.14 11.02
CA ASP A 623 54.12 31.24 10.63
C ASP A 623 53.97 31.58 9.13
N PRO A 624 53.52 32.81 8.77
CA PRO A 624 53.45 33.24 7.39
C PRO A 624 54.79 33.22 6.64
N GLN A 625 55.91 33.49 7.31
CA GLN A 625 57.24 33.53 6.66
C GLN A 625 57.75 32.12 6.35
N TRP A 626 57.63 31.19 7.32
CA TRP A 626 57.90 29.79 7.07
C TRP A 626 57.04 29.23 5.94
N LEU A 627 55.74 29.54 5.93
CA LEU A 627 54.82 29.05 4.91
C LEU A 627 55.12 29.60 3.51
N ASP A 628 55.46 30.89 3.39
CA ASP A 628 55.87 31.50 2.11
C ASP A 628 57.17 30.90 1.54
N ALA A 629 58.08 30.43 2.41
CA ALA A 629 59.34 29.83 2.02
C ALA A 629 59.28 28.32 1.73
N HIS A 630 58.40 27.56 2.40
CA HIS A 630 58.40 26.08 2.34
C HIS A 630 57.16 25.46 1.67
N ALA A 631 56.06 26.20 1.49
CA ALA A 631 54.83 25.68 0.90
C ALA A 631 54.49 26.24 -0.50
N GLY A 632 55.24 27.22 -1.00
CA GLY A 632 55.07 27.74 -2.37
C GLY A 632 55.12 26.62 -3.40
N GLY A 633 54.11 26.54 -4.27
CA GLY A 633 53.98 25.45 -5.25
C GLY A 633 53.19 24.20 -4.79
N ALA A 634 52.74 24.13 -3.54
CA ALA A 634 51.82 23.10 -3.03
C ALA A 634 50.35 23.60 -3.01
N MET A 635 49.39 22.70 -3.25
CA MET A 635 47.96 23.01 -3.28
C MET A 635 47.45 23.53 -1.92
N LEU A 636 48.05 23.11 -0.81
CA LEU A 636 47.71 23.63 0.53
C LEU A 636 47.94 25.15 0.66
N TYR A 637 48.95 25.71 0.00
CA TYR A 637 49.43 27.08 0.23
C TYR A 637 48.37 28.19 0.05
N PRO A 638 47.74 28.37 -1.14
CA PRO A 638 46.77 29.45 -1.36
C PRO A 638 45.48 29.28 -0.54
N LEU A 639 45.19 28.06 -0.07
CA LEU A 639 43.96 27.72 0.63
C LEU A 639 44.07 27.96 2.14
N TYR A 640 45.29 28.18 2.63
CA TYR A 640 45.62 28.31 4.04
C TYR A 640 46.26 29.68 4.35
N ARG A 641 47.23 30.13 3.54
CA ARG A 641 47.96 31.41 3.72
C ARG A 641 47.05 32.65 3.89
N PRO A 642 45.88 32.76 3.21
CA PRO A 642 44.99 33.91 3.37
C PRO A 642 44.29 34.04 4.72
N TYR A 643 44.19 32.98 5.52
CA TYR A 643 43.42 32.97 6.77
C TYR A 643 44.28 33.22 8.02
N LEU A 644 45.61 33.08 7.91
CA LEU A 644 46.56 33.40 9.00
C LEU A 644 46.44 34.83 9.56
N PRO A 645 46.28 35.90 8.75
CA PRO A 645 46.14 37.26 9.29
C PRO A 645 44.91 37.46 10.19
N ALA A 646 43.84 36.67 10.01
CA ALA A 646 42.67 36.70 10.87
C ALA A 646 42.92 36.04 12.24
N MET A 647 43.86 35.10 12.33
CA MET A 647 44.29 34.50 13.61
C MET A 647 45.12 35.48 14.43
N TYR A 648 46.07 36.19 13.78
CA TYR A 648 46.88 37.22 14.45
C TYR A 648 46.09 38.50 14.77
N GLY A 649 45.17 38.92 13.89
CA GLY A 649 44.40 40.16 14.06
C GLY A 649 43.34 40.13 15.16
N GLY A 650 43.05 38.97 15.76
CA GLY A 650 42.01 38.81 16.78
C GLY A 650 42.47 38.99 18.24
N VAL A 651 43.76 38.79 18.54
CA VAL A 651 44.25 38.71 19.93
C VAL A 651 45.61 39.41 20.12
N VAL A 652 45.58 40.74 20.28
CA VAL A 652 46.71 41.49 20.87
C VAL A 652 46.49 41.56 22.38
N GLY A 653 46.72 40.45 23.07
CA GLY A 653 46.51 40.31 24.52
C GLY A 653 47.00 38.96 25.05
N SER A 654 47.54 38.97 26.27
CA SER A 654 48.39 37.96 26.93
C SER A 654 47.92 36.49 27.07
N GLN A 655 46.87 36.03 26.37
CA GLN A 655 46.37 34.64 26.38
C GLN A 655 46.68 33.87 25.09
N GLY A 656 47.78 34.22 24.41
CA GLY A 656 48.09 33.75 23.05
C GLY A 656 48.31 32.24 22.86
N LEU A 657 48.49 31.46 23.94
CA LEU A 657 48.67 30.00 23.85
C LEU A 657 47.36 29.23 23.94
N ASP A 658 46.43 29.63 24.82
CA ASP A 658 45.14 28.95 24.98
C ASP A 658 44.20 29.23 23.79
N ALA A 659 44.23 30.46 23.26
CA ALA A 659 43.56 30.79 22.00
C ALA A 659 44.11 29.95 20.82
N MET A 660 45.38 29.57 20.84
CA MET A 660 46.00 28.71 19.82
C MET A 660 45.53 27.25 19.92
N GLN A 661 45.14 26.77 21.11
CA GLN A 661 44.46 25.48 21.28
C GLN A 661 43.00 25.50 20.80
N ALA A 662 42.36 26.68 20.74
CA ALA A 662 41.02 26.87 20.17
C ALA A 662 41.01 27.04 18.63
N ALA A 663 42.17 27.27 18.01
CA ALA A 663 42.33 27.43 16.56
C ALA A 663 41.97 26.21 15.65
N PRO A 664 41.82 24.94 16.08
CA PRO A 664 41.50 23.83 15.18
C PRO A 664 40.22 23.95 14.34
N GLY A 665 39.29 24.86 14.69
CA GLY A 665 38.10 25.17 13.89
C GLY A 665 38.31 26.27 12.83
N THR A 666 39.24 27.21 13.05
CA THR A 666 39.60 28.23 12.06
C THR A 666 40.66 27.73 11.09
N LEU A 667 41.55 26.84 11.53
CA LEU A 667 42.49 26.09 10.68
C LEU A 667 41.79 25.20 9.64
N SER A 668 40.62 24.65 9.96
CA SER A 668 39.82 23.84 9.03
C SER A 668 38.91 24.68 8.12
N ALA A 669 38.70 25.97 8.41
CA ALA A 669 37.70 26.80 7.74
C ALA A 669 37.99 27.04 6.24
N GLY A 670 39.25 27.09 5.81
CA GLY A 670 39.60 27.16 4.39
C GLY A 670 39.35 25.82 3.68
N PHE A 671 40.12 24.79 4.05
CA PHE A 671 40.14 23.53 3.29
C PHE A 671 38.89 22.64 3.50
N GLY A 672 38.27 22.69 4.69
CA GLY A 672 37.02 22.00 4.96
C GLY A 672 35.86 22.59 4.17
N ASP A 673 35.81 23.92 4.04
CA ASP A 673 34.76 24.62 3.32
C ASP A 673 34.94 24.52 1.80
N ILE A 674 36.16 24.50 1.25
CA ILE A 674 36.37 24.26 -0.20
C ILE A 674 35.71 22.95 -0.67
N GLY A 675 35.83 21.87 0.12
CA GLY A 675 35.13 20.62 -0.17
C GLY A 675 33.61 20.75 -0.13
N ALA A 676 33.08 21.62 0.73
CA ALA A 676 31.65 21.91 0.85
C ALA A 676 31.13 22.88 -0.23
N GLN A 677 31.90 23.90 -0.61
CA GLN A 677 31.58 24.90 -1.64
C GLN A 677 31.64 24.30 -3.06
N LEU A 678 32.65 23.48 -3.35
CA LEU A 678 32.69 22.69 -4.60
C LEU A 678 31.46 21.77 -4.63
N SER A 679 31.20 21.06 -3.53
CA SER A 679 30.03 20.19 -3.38
C SER A 679 28.70 20.94 -3.59
N SER A 680 28.49 22.12 -3.00
CA SER A 680 27.26 22.89 -3.15
C SER A 680 27.12 23.43 -4.57
N SER A 681 28.18 24.00 -5.14
CA SER A 681 28.17 24.52 -6.52
C SER A 681 27.86 23.41 -7.54
N PHE A 682 28.43 22.20 -7.37
CA PHE A 682 28.10 21.06 -8.22
C PHE A 682 26.72 20.42 -7.92
N ALA A 683 26.18 20.59 -6.71
CA ALA A 683 24.81 20.20 -6.39
C ALA A 683 23.76 21.19 -6.93
N ASP A 684 24.05 22.49 -6.88
CA ASP A 684 23.22 23.55 -7.48
C ASP A 684 23.21 23.46 -9.00
N LEU A 685 24.37 23.14 -9.60
CA LEU A 685 24.44 22.71 -10.99
C LEU A 685 23.55 21.50 -11.24
N SER A 686 23.68 20.43 -10.44
CA SER A 686 22.84 19.22 -10.57
C SER A 686 21.34 19.51 -10.50
N ASN A 687 20.91 20.42 -9.61
CA ASN A 687 19.50 20.81 -9.48
C ASN A 687 19.03 21.64 -10.68
N THR A 688 19.83 22.63 -11.08
CA THR A 688 19.58 23.48 -12.28
C THR A 688 19.51 22.65 -13.56
N ILE A 689 20.26 21.56 -13.60
CA ILE A 689 20.34 20.60 -14.72
C ILE A 689 19.17 19.59 -14.68
N GLN A 690 18.78 19.09 -13.51
CA GLN A 690 17.66 18.12 -13.37
C GLN A 690 16.28 18.75 -13.57
N LEU A 691 16.13 20.06 -13.33
CA LEU A 691 14.90 20.81 -13.63
C LEU A 691 14.59 20.90 -15.15
N ALA A 692 15.47 20.42 -16.02
CA ALA A 692 15.25 20.31 -17.47
C ALA A 692 14.83 18.90 -17.94
N ALA A 693 14.57 17.95 -17.03
CA ALA A 693 14.17 16.57 -17.38
C ALA A 693 12.63 16.37 -17.34
N PRO A 694 12.02 15.69 -18.32
CA PRO A 694 10.57 15.44 -18.36
C PRO A 694 10.14 14.20 -17.56
N SER A 695 8.96 14.24 -16.93
CA SER A 695 8.32 13.09 -16.26
C SER A 695 6.80 13.26 -16.11
N THR A 696 6.03 12.16 -16.14
CA THR A 696 4.55 12.12 -16.02
C THR A 696 4.07 10.90 -15.20
N SER A 697 2.80 10.88 -14.74
CA SER A 697 2.25 9.87 -13.80
C SER A 697 0.71 9.67 -13.85
N SER A 698 0.19 8.51 -13.40
CA SER A 698 -1.26 8.15 -13.28
C SER A 698 -1.51 6.91 -12.36
N GLY A 699 -2.77 6.50 -12.02
CA GLY A 699 -3.07 5.39 -11.05
C GLY A 699 -4.56 4.89 -10.85
N SER A 700 -4.86 4.19 -9.71
CA SER A 700 -6.13 3.52 -9.20
C SER A 700 -6.39 2.03 -9.61
N SER A 701 -7.24 1.12 -9.05
CA SER A 701 -8.25 0.95 -7.93
C SER A 701 -8.43 -0.59 -7.58
N GLY A 702 -9.33 -1.24 -6.79
CA GLY A 702 -10.33 -0.94 -5.69
C GLY A 702 -11.47 -2.02 -5.45
N GLY A 703 -11.76 -2.50 -4.20
CA GLY A 703 -13.04 -3.19 -3.73
C GLY A 703 -13.08 -4.74 -3.42
N SER A 704 -13.94 -5.27 -2.48
CA SER A 704 -14.45 -6.73 -2.29
C SER A 704 -14.74 -7.31 -0.84
N PHE A 705 -15.93 -7.92 -0.51
CA PHE A 705 -16.44 -8.25 0.88
C PHE A 705 -16.88 -9.74 1.20
N SER A 706 -17.54 -10.03 2.36
CA SER A 706 -17.58 -11.31 3.16
C SER A 706 -18.93 -12.10 3.31
N GLY A 707 -18.99 -13.22 4.08
CA GLY A 707 -20.10 -14.23 4.13
C GLY A 707 -20.55 -14.86 5.49
N GLY A 708 -21.34 -15.98 5.49
CA GLY A 708 -22.27 -16.43 6.58
C GLY A 708 -22.43 -17.95 6.97
N GLY A 709 -23.67 -18.51 6.98
CA GLY A 709 -24.17 -19.72 7.73
C GLY A 709 -24.80 -20.92 6.92
N PHE A 710 -25.97 -21.53 7.32
CA PHE A 710 -26.49 -22.81 6.72
C PHE A 710 -27.99 -22.98 6.33
N GLY A 711 -28.23 -23.32 5.05
CA GLY A 711 -29.52 -23.80 4.51
C GLY A 711 -29.39 -25.14 3.75
N GLY A 712 -30.42 -25.98 3.83
CA GLY A 712 -30.53 -27.32 3.24
C GLY A 712 -30.88 -27.32 1.75
N MET A 713 -32.08 -27.81 1.41
CA MET A 713 -32.66 -27.75 0.05
C MET A 713 -33.78 -26.69 -0.01
N SER A 714 -33.94 -26.06 -1.17
CA SER A 714 -34.99 -25.09 -1.49
C SER A 714 -36.27 -25.76 -2.01
N GLY A 715 -37.35 -24.97 -2.08
CA GLY A 715 -38.67 -25.36 -2.58
C GLY A 715 -39.70 -25.54 -1.46
N GLY A 716 -40.85 -24.88 -1.59
CA GLY A 716 -41.99 -25.00 -0.68
C GLY A 716 -43.22 -24.28 -1.21
N SER A 717 -44.30 -24.26 -0.43
CA SER A 717 -45.50 -23.45 -0.71
C SER A 717 -45.14 -21.96 -0.72
N GLY A 718 -45.61 -21.23 -1.73
CA GLY A 718 -45.38 -19.80 -1.87
C GLY A 718 -44.17 -19.45 -2.75
N GLY A 719 -42.95 -19.82 -2.36
CA GLY A 719 -41.73 -19.49 -3.12
C GLY A 719 -41.55 -17.97 -3.32
N GLY A 720 -41.69 -17.20 -2.23
CA GLY A 720 -41.88 -15.75 -2.30
C GLY A 720 -40.71 -14.98 -2.92
N SER A 721 -41.00 -14.16 -3.94
CA SER A 721 -40.06 -13.21 -4.53
C SER A 721 -40.63 -11.79 -4.48
N PHE A 722 -39.80 -10.79 -4.20
CA PHE A 722 -40.26 -9.42 -3.98
C PHE A 722 -39.83 -8.48 -5.11
N GLY A 723 -40.54 -7.36 -5.29
CA GLY A 723 -40.13 -6.35 -6.25
C GLY A 723 -40.90 -5.04 -6.18
N GLY A 724 -40.57 -4.16 -7.11
CA GLY A 724 -41.25 -2.90 -7.34
C GLY A 724 -40.88 -2.33 -8.71
N ARG A 725 -41.72 -1.44 -9.23
CA ARG A 725 -41.56 -0.77 -10.52
C ARG A 725 -41.93 0.70 -10.43
#